data_AF-A0A0A8UP36-F1
#
_entry.id   AF-A0A0A8UP36-F1
#
_cell.length_a   1.000
_cell.length_b   1.000
_cell.length_c   1.000
_cell.angle_alpha   90.00
_cell.angle_beta   90.00
_cell.angle_gamma   90.00
#
_symmetry.space_group_name_H-M   'P 1'
#
loop_
_entity.id
_entity.type
_entity.pdbx_description
1 polymer ?
#
loop_
_entity_poly.entity_id
_entity_poly.type
_entity_poly.pdbx_seq_one_letter_code
_entity_poly.pdbx_strand_id
1 'polypeptide(L)'
;MFTGEELQQLIEQTQKSPVLFSSSLDPDTIALMQEDSLLTTEFFRQLSIATPGELTAPQVSLIKNFLRARGDLLKKGSLAYTRHPFLPVNQLCLKIAEAIASPEEAVCQLLMPTVKTLNRSTYSLKQETEEDGHFAIENYILSDDFTRLIPVEEIFQQAKVNTETVFPEYQESSQNLHYQLSNRDFLDLQEVAGDESRLYLNALRAHHAQHYSDKSIGFAIKTLAIALKKGSVSGLGSEEHAESRVVAEAIKDFYDLWNHLPIEIRKTVGSTILIGYGNAHTLYQYFLALFYGHPQCKLTSEELALAKKDNIFNCIDIISNALNEALIQHPEFYEINIDGVQQSDLPELLPLLKNAVSALKARPQMLSDDRYLWETLLNLLTMWSGPVDEQKFEALVRMGLHAETYEHIEKLFPHIASITGVNDIAFSEKINELILRLQSKLVCLKENNLLSLPQFISVLPDKSQSIAITTLWPKIYPLLSDNDSFNYIWNRLKPTGRDCLVDLFAKQLTQSVNTTEDCIRVLRSPIKIRLIEVRSISLLREKCIELLKPQFVFLFNTPKLAKKLLSLLPSSYHQEVLASLLPNVLKGINSYSVFLETLQEWGDSAGVDAILSQVASQWIDEYESLLSSVKRVNAKSQLYLCETFRHLVITKEQLFKLLTFVHRDSQLDLLGMFEVKKFVTNIDILKELLTLLKPSFRDEVISLFRGEDLHCTEEDFEKLKKPAVDISEWQQKLSEYTQTRSLFSQSLFFKPNSNRMQMIREINTYLEQHPNLTRAEYVTFFCQKMREIEKSYSTLANPRRSHLYTILSDLVDNISQEPKNEVANISLIM
;
A
#
# COMPACT_ATOMS: atom_id res chain seq x y z
N MET A 1 -45.84 13.29 -14.74
CA MET A 1 -45.06 12.63 -13.68
C MET A 1 -44.27 11.54 -14.35
N PHE A 2 -42.96 11.47 -14.11
CA PHE A 2 -42.05 10.52 -14.75
C PHE A 2 -42.02 9.21 -13.94
N THR A 3 -42.14 8.07 -14.61
CA THR A 3 -42.32 6.74 -14.01
C THR A 3 -41.10 5.83 -14.20
N GLY A 4 -40.98 4.78 -13.39
CA GLY A 4 -39.94 3.77 -13.57
C GLY A 4 -40.07 2.98 -14.88
N GLU A 5 -41.30 2.76 -15.37
CA GLU A 5 -41.54 2.15 -16.68
C GLU A 5 -41.02 3.01 -17.83
N GLU A 6 -41.26 4.33 -17.81
CA GLU A 6 -40.72 5.26 -18.79
C GLU A 6 -39.18 5.30 -18.72
N LEU A 7 -38.60 5.31 -17.52
CA LEU A 7 -37.16 5.22 -17.32
C LEU A 7 -36.58 3.93 -17.92
N GLN A 8 -37.25 2.80 -17.72
CA GLN A 8 -36.85 1.51 -18.29
C GLN A 8 -36.92 1.52 -19.82
N GLN A 9 -37.97 2.10 -20.41
CA GLN A 9 -38.09 2.25 -21.86
C GLN A 9 -36.96 3.10 -22.45
N LEU A 10 -36.60 4.21 -21.79
CA LEU A 10 -35.47 5.03 -22.21
C LEU A 10 -34.15 4.25 -22.18
N ILE A 11 -33.90 3.46 -21.12
CA ILE A 11 -32.72 2.60 -21.01
C ILE A 11 -32.66 1.61 -22.19
N GLU A 12 -33.77 0.93 -22.49
CA GLU A 12 -33.83 -0.05 -23.57
C GLU A 12 -33.63 0.57 -24.96
N GLN A 13 -34.12 1.80 -25.17
CA GLN A 13 -33.87 2.56 -26.40
C GLN A 13 -32.38 2.90 -26.52
N THR A 14 -31.76 3.42 -25.46
CA THR A 14 -30.34 3.76 -25.41
C THR A 14 -29.44 2.58 -25.71
N GLN A 15 -29.76 1.38 -25.21
CA GLN A 15 -28.97 0.17 -25.46
C GLN A 15 -29.03 -0.32 -26.92
N LYS A 16 -30.04 0.07 -27.69
CA LYS A 16 -30.17 -0.26 -29.12
C LYS A 16 -29.44 0.74 -30.01
N SER A 17 -29.13 1.92 -29.50
CA SER A 17 -28.45 2.98 -30.27
C SER A 17 -26.96 2.62 -30.48
N PRO A 18 -26.44 2.79 -31.71
CA PRO A 18 -25.02 2.56 -31.95
C PRO A 18 -24.17 3.58 -31.19
N VAL A 19 -23.12 3.10 -30.53
CA VAL A 19 -22.12 3.95 -29.90
C VAL A 19 -21.00 4.20 -30.90
N LEU A 20 -20.80 5.47 -31.28
CA LEU A 20 -19.76 5.89 -32.21
C LEU A 20 -18.72 6.70 -31.45
N PHE A 21 -17.49 6.21 -31.40
CA PHE A 21 -16.33 6.92 -30.86
C PHE A 21 -15.41 7.36 -31.99
N SER A 22 -14.64 8.42 -31.75
CA SER A 22 -13.62 8.85 -32.71
C SER A 22 -12.58 7.76 -32.97
N SER A 23 -12.19 7.58 -34.23
CA SER A 23 -11.14 6.63 -34.64
C SER A 23 -9.75 7.01 -34.13
N SER A 24 -9.57 8.23 -33.61
CA SER A 24 -8.31 8.72 -33.07
C SER A 24 -8.08 8.32 -31.61
N LEU A 25 -9.07 7.73 -30.93
CA LEU A 25 -8.95 7.26 -29.56
C LEU A 25 -8.30 5.89 -29.50
N ASP A 26 -7.45 5.67 -28.49
CA ASP A 26 -6.87 4.36 -28.24
C ASP A 26 -7.90 3.39 -27.62
N PRO A 27 -7.67 2.06 -27.73
CA PRO A 27 -8.63 1.07 -27.23
C PRO A 27 -8.92 1.14 -25.73
N ASP A 28 -7.95 1.54 -24.90
CA ASP A 28 -8.13 1.60 -23.45
C ASP A 28 -9.01 2.79 -23.06
N THR A 29 -8.79 3.95 -23.68
CA THR A 29 -9.67 5.12 -23.54
C THR A 29 -11.10 4.79 -23.98
N ILE A 30 -11.28 4.12 -25.12
CA ILE A 30 -12.61 3.68 -25.59
C ILE A 30 -13.27 2.76 -24.57
N ALA A 31 -12.52 1.81 -24.00
CA ALA A 31 -13.07 0.89 -23.00
C ALA A 31 -13.52 1.63 -21.73
N LEU A 32 -12.73 2.60 -21.24
CA LEU A 32 -13.14 3.46 -20.11
C LEU A 32 -14.39 4.28 -20.45
N MET A 33 -14.50 4.81 -21.66
CA MET A 33 -15.69 5.53 -22.12
C MET A 33 -16.93 4.64 -22.19
N GLN A 34 -16.77 3.37 -22.56
CA GLN A 34 -17.84 2.38 -22.52
C GLN A 34 -18.25 2.04 -21.08
N GLU A 35 -17.30 2.00 -20.14
CA GLU A 35 -17.62 1.81 -18.72
C GLU A 35 -18.51 2.94 -18.19
N ASP A 36 -18.26 4.21 -18.51
CA ASP A 36 -19.18 5.32 -18.14
C ASP A 36 -20.62 5.05 -18.58
N SER A 37 -20.78 4.57 -19.82
CA SER A 37 -22.08 4.26 -20.41
C SER A 37 -22.77 3.13 -19.64
N LEU A 38 -22.02 2.08 -19.28
CA LEU A 38 -22.53 0.96 -18.49
C LEU A 38 -22.91 1.39 -17.07
N LEU A 39 -22.05 2.16 -16.40
CA LEU A 39 -22.27 2.65 -15.03
C LEU A 39 -23.52 3.51 -14.94
N THR A 40 -23.64 4.47 -15.83
CA THR A 40 -24.78 5.40 -15.87
C THR A 40 -26.08 4.66 -16.18
N THR A 41 -26.05 3.71 -17.13
CA THR A 41 -27.23 2.92 -17.49
C THR A 41 -27.68 2.03 -16.33
N GLU A 42 -26.75 1.39 -15.62
CA GLU A 42 -27.07 0.52 -14.48
C GLU A 42 -27.61 1.32 -13.29
N PHE A 43 -27.06 2.51 -13.02
CA PHE A 43 -27.60 3.41 -12.01
C PHE A 43 -29.09 3.70 -12.23
N PHE A 44 -29.48 4.03 -13.46
CA PHE A 44 -30.89 4.26 -13.80
C PHE A 44 -31.73 2.99 -13.79
N ARG A 45 -31.16 1.84 -14.19
CA ARG A 45 -31.85 0.54 -14.17
C ARG A 45 -32.23 0.11 -12.75
N GLN A 46 -31.35 0.32 -11.77
CA GLN A 46 -31.68 0.00 -10.39
C GLN A 46 -32.87 0.82 -9.88
N LEU A 47 -32.97 2.08 -10.30
CA LEU A 47 -34.09 2.95 -9.95
C LEU A 47 -35.40 2.51 -10.61
N SER A 48 -35.36 2.10 -11.89
CA SER A 48 -36.56 1.61 -12.59
C SER A 48 -37.10 0.31 -11.97
N ILE A 49 -36.21 -0.64 -11.63
CA ILE A 49 -36.58 -1.92 -11.01
C ILE A 49 -37.18 -1.70 -9.61
N ALA A 50 -36.59 -0.81 -8.82
CA ALA A 50 -37.03 -0.56 -7.45
C ALA A 50 -38.41 0.12 -7.37
N THR A 51 -38.86 0.79 -8.43
CA THR A 51 -40.14 1.53 -8.43
C THR A 51 -40.75 1.58 -9.82
N PRO A 52 -41.60 0.60 -10.19
CA PRO A 52 -42.26 0.59 -11.49
C PRO A 52 -43.27 1.75 -11.66
N GLY A 53 -43.79 2.30 -10.56
CA GLY A 53 -44.72 3.44 -10.57
C GLY A 53 -44.05 4.81 -10.74
N GLU A 54 -44.76 5.87 -10.33
CA GLU A 54 -44.21 7.24 -10.33
C GLU A 54 -42.99 7.36 -9.42
N LEU A 55 -41.95 8.04 -9.93
CA LEU A 55 -40.74 8.27 -9.16
C LEU A 55 -41.03 9.19 -7.97
N THR A 56 -40.62 8.76 -6.78
CA THR A 56 -40.77 9.53 -5.55
C THR A 56 -39.82 10.74 -5.53
N ALA A 57 -40.16 11.79 -4.77
CA ALA A 57 -39.30 12.97 -4.64
C ALA A 57 -37.84 12.66 -4.22
N PRO A 58 -37.58 11.72 -3.28
CA PRO A 58 -36.21 11.29 -2.98
C PRO A 58 -35.47 10.66 -4.17
N GLN A 59 -36.15 9.89 -5.01
CA GLN A 59 -35.54 9.28 -6.21
C GLN A 59 -35.23 10.32 -7.27
N VAL A 60 -36.16 11.26 -7.51
CA VAL A 60 -35.91 12.40 -8.41
C VAL A 60 -34.71 13.20 -7.91
N SER A 61 -34.61 13.46 -6.61
CA SER A 61 -33.44 14.14 -6.03
C SER A 61 -32.15 13.35 -6.22
N LEU A 62 -32.19 12.02 -6.10
CA LEU A 62 -31.02 11.15 -6.31
C LEU A 62 -30.56 11.20 -7.78
N ILE A 63 -31.50 11.16 -8.73
CA ILE A 63 -31.23 11.33 -10.16
C ILE A 63 -30.58 12.69 -10.43
N LYS A 64 -31.15 13.78 -9.91
CA LYS A 64 -30.59 15.14 -10.07
C LYS A 64 -29.16 15.21 -9.52
N ASN A 65 -28.91 14.64 -8.35
CA ASN A 65 -27.57 14.61 -7.76
C ASN A 65 -26.57 13.82 -8.62
N PHE A 66 -26.99 12.69 -9.17
CA PHE A 66 -26.15 11.90 -10.09
C PHE A 66 -25.83 12.67 -11.38
N LEU A 67 -26.85 13.26 -12.04
CA LEU A 67 -26.67 14.04 -13.27
C LEU A 67 -25.71 15.22 -13.06
N ARG A 68 -25.88 15.95 -11.95
CA ARG A 68 -25.00 17.07 -11.58
C ARG A 68 -23.56 16.61 -11.35
N ALA A 69 -23.37 15.52 -10.62
CA ALA A 69 -22.04 14.97 -10.36
C ALA A 69 -21.35 14.49 -11.65
N ARG A 70 -22.08 13.77 -12.50
CA ARG A 70 -21.59 13.32 -13.82
C ARG A 70 -21.19 14.50 -14.69
N GLY A 71 -22.03 15.53 -14.75
CA GLY A 71 -21.73 16.77 -15.47
C GLY A 71 -20.47 17.46 -14.97
N ASP A 72 -20.35 17.67 -13.66
CA ASP A 72 -19.23 18.39 -13.06
C ASP A 72 -17.88 17.67 -13.27
N LEU A 73 -17.89 16.34 -13.15
CA LEU A 73 -16.69 15.52 -13.31
C LEU A 73 -16.29 15.36 -14.79
N LEU A 74 -17.24 15.20 -15.72
CA LEU A 74 -16.94 14.95 -17.14
C LEU A 74 -16.76 16.20 -17.99
N LYS A 75 -17.11 17.41 -17.51
CA LYS A 75 -17.12 18.66 -18.31
C LYS A 75 -15.83 18.97 -19.09
N LYS A 76 -14.69 18.43 -18.65
CA LYS A 76 -13.38 18.63 -19.28
C LYS A 76 -13.00 17.55 -20.31
N GLY A 77 -13.61 16.37 -20.24
CA GLY A 77 -13.24 15.21 -21.06
C GLY A 77 -14.05 15.10 -22.35
N SER A 78 -13.67 14.16 -23.21
CA SER A 78 -14.31 13.90 -24.49
C SER A 78 -15.71 13.27 -24.36
N LEU A 79 -16.12 12.89 -23.14
CA LEU A 79 -17.48 12.42 -22.81
C LEU A 79 -18.44 13.52 -22.39
N ALA A 80 -17.94 14.77 -22.22
CA ALA A 80 -18.78 15.89 -21.81
C ALA A 80 -20.01 16.00 -22.72
N TYR A 81 -21.14 16.38 -22.13
CA TYR A 81 -22.42 16.49 -22.82
C TYR A 81 -22.34 17.30 -24.12
N THR A 82 -21.67 18.45 -24.09
CA THR A 82 -21.48 19.32 -25.26
C THR A 82 -20.32 18.90 -26.16
N ARG A 83 -19.50 17.90 -25.81
CA ARG A 83 -18.41 17.38 -26.65
C ARG A 83 -18.79 16.09 -27.36
N HIS A 84 -19.72 15.32 -26.82
CA HIS A 84 -20.29 14.13 -27.46
C HIS A 84 -21.82 14.10 -27.31
N PRO A 85 -22.54 15.03 -27.95
CA PRO A 85 -23.98 15.21 -27.74
C PRO A 85 -24.78 13.97 -28.12
N PHE A 86 -24.41 13.28 -29.19
CA PHE A 86 -25.12 12.10 -29.70
C PHE A 86 -24.67 10.77 -29.08
N LEU A 87 -23.79 10.80 -28.07
CA LEU A 87 -23.47 9.60 -27.30
C LEU A 87 -24.76 9.07 -26.64
N PRO A 88 -25.12 7.78 -26.81
CA PRO A 88 -26.39 7.26 -26.32
C PRO A 88 -26.64 7.48 -24.82
N VAL A 89 -25.59 7.41 -23.98
CA VAL A 89 -25.72 7.70 -22.54
C VAL A 89 -25.93 9.19 -22.25
N ASN A 90 -25.36 10.10 -23.05
CA ASN A 90 -25.60 11.54 -22.91
C ASN A 90 -27.05 11.87 -23.30
N GLN A 91 -27.57 11.24 -24.36
CA GLN A 91 -28.97 11.34 -24.77
C GLN A 91 -29.93 10.77 -23.73
N LEU A 92 -29.56 9.65 -23.08
CA LEU A 92 -30.33 9.11 -21.95
C LEU A 92 -30.43 10.12 -20.81
N CYS A 93 -29.30 10.69 -20.40
CA CYS A 93 -29.24 11.70 -19.35
C CYS A 93 -30.06 12.95 -19.70
N LEU A 94 -29.98 13.41 -20.95
CA LEU A 94 -30.74 14.55 -21.47
C LEU A 94 -32.25 14.31 -21.34
N LYS A 95 -32.76 13.20 -21.89
CA LYS A 95 -34.19 12.87 -21.82
C LYS A 95 -34.70 12.73 -20.38
N ILE A 96 -33.88 12.15 -19.50
CA ILE A 96 -34.21 12.06 -18.07
C ILE A 96 -34.25 13.46 -17.45
N ALA A 97 -33.28 14.33 -17.76
CA ALA A 97 -33.24 15.70 -17.25
C ALA A 97 -34.45 16.52 -17.69
N GLU A 98 -34.85 16.41 -18.97
CA GLU A 98 -36.05 17.04 -19.53
C GLU A 98 -37.32 16.56 -18.80
N ALA A 99 -37.43 15.26 -18.51
CA ALA A 99 -38.59 14.68 -17.84
C ALA A 99 -38.74 15.09 -16.36
N ILE A 100 -37.65 15.44 -15.68
CA ILE A 100 -37.63 15.75 -14.23
C ILE A 100 -37.38 17.24 -13.91
N ALA A 101 -37.11 18.05 -14.91
CA ALA A 101 -36.88 19.49 -14.75
C ALA A 101 -38.13 20.16 -14.18
N SER A 102 -37.94 21.02 -13.18
CA SER A 102 -39.02 21.86 -12.68
C SER A 102 -39.28 23.03 -13.65
N PRO A 103 -40.47 23.67 -13.61
CA PRO A 103 -40.81 24.74 -14.57
C PRO A 103 -39.83 25.91 -14.62
N GLU A 104 -39.16 26.22 -13.51
CA GLU A 104 -38.17 27.31 -13.41
C GLU A 104 -36.72 26.82 -13.53
N GLU A 105 -36.50 25.50 -13.61
CA GLU A 105 -35.16 24.90 -13.66
C GLU A 105 -34.78 24.61 -15.11
N ALA A 106 -33.64 25.14 -15.56
CA ALA A 106 -33.13 24.87 -16.89
C ALA A 106 -32.51 23.47 -16.96
N VAL A 107 -32.83 22.69 -18.00
CA VAL A 107 -32.32 21.33 -18.25
C VAL A 107 -30.80 21.33 -18.32
N CYS A 108 -30.22 22.35 -18.95
CA CYS A 108 -28.77 22.49 -19.03
C CYS A 108 -28.09 22.64 -17.66
N GLN A 109 -28.76 23.22 -16.65
CA GLN A 109 -28.23 23.32 -15.28
C GLN A 109 -28.36 22.02 -14.48
N LEU A 110 -29.29 21.14 -14.85
CA LEU A 110 -29.35 19.78 -14.31
C LEU A 110 -28.20 18.92 -14.81
N LEU A 111 -27.91 19.02 -16.11
CA LEU A 111 -26.84 18.27 -16.76
C LEU A 111 -25.46 18.86 -16.47
N MET A 112 -25.34 20.18 -16.42
CA MET A 112 -24.09 20.92 -16.30
C MET A 112 -24.22 21.98 -15.20
N PRO A 113 -24.09 21.61 -13.92
CA PRO A 113 -24.42 22.48 -12.78
C PRO A 113 -23.54 23.73 -12.66
N THR A 114 -22.40 23.78 -13.34
CA THR A 114 -21.53 24.95 -13.34
C THR A 114 -22.02 26.06 -14.28
N VAL A 115 -22.93 25.76 -15.20
CA VAL A 115 -23.49 26.72 -16.16
C VAL A 115 -24.41 27.70 -15.44
N LYS A 116 -24.08 28.98 -15.58
CA LYS A 116 -24.83 30.09 -14.97
C LYS A 116 -25.62 30.91 -15.99
N THR A 117 -25.10 31.05 -17.22
CA THR A 117 -25.65 31.94 -18.24
C THR A 117 -25.07 31.60 -19.63
N LEU A 118 -25.44 32.33 -20.68
CA LEU A 118 -24.79 32.24 -22.00
C LEU A 118 -23.50 33.09 -22.02
N ASN A 119 -22.68 32.97 -23.05
CA ASN A 119 -21.51 33.83 -23.26
C ASN A 119 -21.88 35.25 -23.74
N ARG A 120 -23.14 35.66 -23.56
CA ARG A 120 -23.71 36.98 -23.86
C ARG A 120 -24.79 37.31 -22.82
N SER A 121 -25.34 38.51 -22.84
CA SER A 121 -26.46 38.87 -21.96
C SER A 121 -27.65 37.91 -22.18
N THR A 122 -28.17 37.36 -21.08
CA THR A 122 -29.28 36.39 -21.07
C THR A 122 -30.34 36.86 -20.09
N TYR A 123 -31.62 36.77 -20.46
CA TYR A 123 -32.73 37.08 -19.55
C TYR A 123 -33.18 35.85 -18.77
N SER A 124 -33.40 34.74 -19.47
CA SER A 124 -33.78 33.45 -18.87
C SER A 124 -33.06 32.33 -19.60
N LEU A 125 -32.18 31.63 -18.88
CA LEU A 125 -31.42 30.53 -19.46
C LEU A 125 -32.34 29.42 -19.98
N LYS A 126 -33.43 29.13 -19.27
CA LYS A 126 -34.42 28.12 -19.69
C LYS A 126 -35.09 28.50 -21.01
N GLN A 127 -35.64 29.71 -21.09
CA GLN A 127 -36.38 30.17 -22.28
C GLN A 127 -35.48 30.33 -23.51
N GLU A 128 -34.20 30.65 -23.30
CA GLU A 128 -33.26 30.82 -24.41
C GLU A 128 -32.61 29.50 -24.87
N THR A 129 -32.60 28.47 -24.02
CA THR A 129 -31.97 27.18 -24.36
C THR A 129 -32.96 26.07 -24.71
N GLU A 130 -34.22 26.19 -24.30
CA GLU A 130 -35.23 25.15 -24.47
C GLU A 130 -36.39 25.60 -25.37
N GLU A 131 -36.71 24.77 -26.38
CA GLU A 131 -37.93 24.89 -27.19
C GLU A 131 -38.88 23.74 -26.81
N ASP A 132 -40.10 24.07 -26.38
CA ASP A 132 -41.08 23.09 -25.88
C ASP A 132 -40.53 22.14 -24.77
N GLY A 133 -39.58 22.65 -23.98
CA GLY A 133 -38.91 21.90 -22.90
C GLY A 133 -37.76 20.99 -23.35
N HIS A 134 -37.42 21.00 -24.64
CA HIS A 134 -36.29 20.25 -25.20
C HIS A 134 -35.03 21.12 -25.27
N PHE A 135 -33.91 20.63 -24.75
CA PHE A 135 -32.61 21.29 -24.84
C PHE A 135 -31.78 20.71 -25.98
N ALA A 136 -31.65 21.46 -27.08
CA ALA A 136 -30.87 21.09 -28.27
C ALA A 136 -29.35 21.20 -28.02
N ILE A 137 -28.81 20.24 -27.26
CA ILE A 137 -27.46 20.25 -26.71
C ILE A 137 -26.34 20.34 -27.76
N GLU A 138 -26.58 19.83 -28.96
CA GLU A 138 -25.65 19.85 -30.09
C GLU A 138 -25.30 21.27 -30.56
N ASN A 139 -26.22 22.23 -30.34
CA ASN A 139 -26.08 23.62 -30.72
C ASN A 139 -25.24 24.45 -29.73
N TYR A 140 -24.74 23.81 -28.67
CA TYR A 140 -23.97 24.48 -27.62
C TYR A 140 -22.60 23.85 -27.39
N ILE A 141 -21.66 24.69 -26.96
CA ILE A 141 -20.41 24.27 -26.30
C ILE A 141 -20.25 24.97 -24.95
N LEU A 142 -19.50 24.37 -24.05
CA LEU A 142 -19.10 25.02 -22.79
C LEU A 142 -17.93 25.95 -23.02
N SER A 143 -17.96 27.11 -22.38
CA SER A 143 -16.82 28.03 -22.30
C SER A 143 -15.61 27.40 -21.61
N ASP A 144 -14.43 27.96 -21.82
CA ASP A 144 -13.16 27.52 -21.20
C ASP A 144 -13.19 27.54 -19.66
N ASP A 145 -13.97 28.44 -19.06
CA ASP A 145 -14.20 28.47 -17.61
C ASP A 145 -15.32 27.52 -17.12
N PHE A 146 -16.00 26.84 -18.03
CA PHE A 146 -17.12 25.91 -17.82
C PHE A 146 -18.35 26.54 -17.14
N THR A 147 -18.46 27.87 -17.14
CA THR A 147 -19.57 28.58 -16.48
C THR A 147 -20.61 29.14 -17.44
N ARG A 148 -20.31 29.19 -18.74
CA ARG A 148 -21.15 29.77 -19.77
C ARG A 148 -21.39 28.78 -20.91
N LEU A 149 -22.57 28.85 -21.52
CA LEU A 149 -22.86 28.16 -22.78
C LEU A 149 -22.64 29.10 -23.95
N ILE A 150 -22.04 28.57 -25.01
CA ILE A 150 -21.75 29.28 -26.25
C ILE A 150 -22.72 28.75 -27.32
N PRO A 151 -23.66 29.57 -27.83
CA PRO A 151 -24.64 29.17 -28.83
C PRO A 151 -24.00 29.16 -30.23
N VAL A 152 -23.60 27.98 -30.70
CA VAL A 152 -22.75 27.82 -31.89
C VAL A 152 -23.50 28.23 -33.16
N GLU A 153 -24.72 27.73 -33.34
CA GLU A 153 -25.53 28.04 -34.53
C GLU A 153 -25.84 29.55 -34.61
N GLU A 154 -26.19 30.18 -33.49
CA GLU A 154 -26.42 31.62 -33.40
C GLU A 154 -25.17 32.41 -33.80
N ILE A 155 -24.01 32.06 -33.23
CA ILE A 155 -22.74 32.70 -33.57
C ILE A 155 -22.44 32.55 -35.06
N PHE A 156 -22.59 31.36 -35.63
CA PHE A 156 -22.34 31.15 -37.06
C PHE A 156 -23.27 32.00 -37.94
N GLN A 157 -24.54 32.11 -37.58
CA GLN A 157 -25.48 32.93 -38.34
C GLN A 157 -25.15 34.43 -38.23
N GLN A 158 -24.81 34.92 -37.03
CA GLN A 158 -24.46 36.33 -36.80
C GLN A 158 -23.12 36.72 -37.43
N ALA A 159 -22.12 35.84 -37.36
CA ALA A 159 -20.78 36.06 -37.91
C ALA A 159 -20.81 36.29 -39.43
N LYS A 160 -21.71 35.58 -40.13
CA LYS A 160 -21.92 35.73 -41.57
C LYS A 160 -22.46 37.12 -41.94
N VAL A 161 -23.18 37.78 -41.05
CA VAL A 161 -23.74 39.13 -41.27
C VAL A 161 -22.72 40.19 -40.84
N ASN A 162 -22.08 40.01 -39.68
CA ASN A 162 -21.04 40.90 -39.19
C ASN A 162 -19.91 40.09 -38.52
N THR A 163 -18.75 40.07 -39.17
CA THR A 163 -17.57 39.34 -38.67
C THR A 163 -17.03 39.91 -37.35
N GLU A 164 -17.21 41.21 -37.08
CA GLU A 164 -16.76 41.86 -35.83
C GLU A 164 -17.40 41.22 -34.59
N THR A 165 -18.59 40.63 -34.72
CA THR A 165 -19.31 40.00 -33.60
C THR A 165 -18.55 38.81 -32.99
N VAL A 166 -17.63 38.18 -33.73
CA VAL A 166 -16.89 36.99 -33.26
C VAL A 166 -15.44 37.32 -32.91
N PHE A 167 -14.86 38.37 -33.51
CA PHE A 167 -13.45 38.74 -33.32
C PHE A 167 -13.30 39.81 -32.22
N PRO A 168 -12.76 39.46 -31.04
CA PRO A 168 -12.78 40.35 -29.86
C PRO A 168 -12.05 41.68 -30.06
N GLU A 169 -11.04 41.72 -30.94
CA GLU A 169 -10.24 42.91 -31.24
C GLU A 169 -11.05 44.06 -31.86
N TYR A 170 -12.22 43.74 -32.43
CA TYR A 170 -13.08 44.66 -33.18
C TYR A 170 -14.44 44.87 -32.53
N GLN A 171 -14.71 44.21 -31.40
CA GLN A 171 -15.92 44.46 -30.62
C GLN A 171 -15.80 45.79 -29.87
N GLU A 172 -16.93 46.46 -29.66
CA GLU A 172 -16.99 47.64 -28.79
C GLU A 172 -16.45 47.29 -27.40
N SER A 173 -15.99 48.31 -26.64
CA SER A 173 -15.29 48.23 -25.34
C SER A 173 -15.58 46.96 -24.52
N SER A 174 -14.59 46.44 -23.79
CA SER A 174 -14.67 45.18 -23.01
C SER A 174 -15.91 44.98 -22.11
N GLN A 175 -16.67 46.04 -21.82
CA GLN A 175 -17.94 46.00 -21.10
C GLN A 175 -19.17 45.61 -21.96
N ASN A 176 -19.10 45.70 -23.29
CA ASN A 176 -20.21 45.48 -24.25
C ASN A 176 -19.86 44.45 -25.35
N LEU A 177 -19.07 43.42 -25.02
CA LEU A 177 -18.78 42.34 -25.98
C LEU A 177 -20.08 41.62 -26.37
N HIS A 178 -20.31 41.43 -27.68
CA HIS A 178 -21.45 40.68 -28.20
C HIS A 178 -21.39 39.22 -27.77
N TYR A 179 -20.20 38.62 -27.83
CA TYR A 179 -19.91 37.29 -27.32
C TYR A 179 -18.59 37.32 -26.57
N GLN A 180 -18.60 36.81 -25.34
CA GLN A 180 -17.44 36.69 -24.48
C GLN A 180 -16.70 35.39 -24.80
N LEU A 181 -15.89 35.41 -25.86
CA LEU A 181 -15.12 34.26 -26.34
C LEU A 181 -13.64 34.40 -25.96
N SER A 182 -13.08 33.35 -25.37
CA SER A 182 -11.63 33.18 -25.20
C SER A 182 -10.98 32.59 -26.46
N ASN A 183 -9.65 32.60 -26.50
CA ASN A 183 -8.91 31.94 -27.58
C ASN A 183 -9.20 30.43 -27.66
N ARG A 184 -9.42 29.77 -26.51
CA ARG A 184 -9.76 28.35 -26.47
C ARG A 184 -11.16 28.09 -27.00
N ASP A 185 -12.11 28.96 -26.66
CA ASP A 185 -13.50 28.87 -27.16
C ASP A 185 -13.53 28.97 -28.68
N PHE A 186 -12.71 29.84 -29.28
CA PHE A 186 -12.60 29.94 -30.74
C PHE A 186 -12.08 28.64 -31.36
N LEU A 187 -11.06 28.01 -30.76
CA LEU A 187 -10.56 26.72 -31.24
C LEU A 187 -11.64 25.64 -31.16
N ASP A 188 -12.41 25.60 -30.07
CA ASP A 188 -13.52 24.66 -29.94
C ASP A 188 -14.62 24.94 -30.98
N LEU A 189 -14.92 26.21 -31.30
CA LEU A 189 -15.83 26.59 -32.40
C LEU A 189 -15.32 26.14 -33.77
N GLN A 190 -14.00 26.12 -34.02
CA GLN A 190 -13.42 25.63 -35.28
C GLN A 190 -13.58 24.13 -35.46
N GLU A 191 -13.56 23.38 -34.38
CA GLU A 191 -13.60 21.91 -34.40
C GLU A 191 -15.01 21.35 -34.15
N VAL A 192 -15.96 22.20 -33.74
CA VAL A 192 -17.30 21.81 -33.27
C VAL A 192 -18.09 20.94 -34.24
N ALA A 193 -18.00 21.21 -35.55
CA ALA A 193 -18.68 20.47 -36.61
C ALA A 193 -17.67 19.81 -37.58
N GLY A 194 -16.46 19.52 -37.09
CA GLY A 194 -15.38 18.94 -37.88
C GLY A 194 -14.86 19.87 -38.98
N ASP A 195 -14.56 19.31 -40.15
CA ASP A 195 -13.96 20.08 -41.24
C ASP A 195 -14.86 21.22 -41.75
N GLU A 196 -16.19 21.06 -41.67
CA GLU A 196 -17.14 22.09 -42.15
C GLU A 196 -17.10 23.36 -41.29
N SER A 197 -17.04 23.24 -39.95
CA SER A 197 -16.85 24.42 -39.08
C SER A 197 -15.48 25.05 -39.29
N ARG A 198 -14.44 24.24 -39.53
CA ARG A 198 -13.09 24.73 -39.76
C ARG A 198 -13.00 25.52 -41.06
N LEU A 199 -13.59 25.00 -42.14
CA LEU A 199 -13.68 25.69 -43.44
C LEU A 199 -14.47 26.99 -43.31
N TYR A 200 -15.63 26.95 -42.66
CA TYR A 200 -16.46 28.13 -42.46
C TYR A 200 -15.75 29.23 -41.64
N LEU A 201 -15.14 28.89 -40.50
CA LEU A 201 -14.45 29.88 -39.66
C LEU A 201 -13.12 30.36 -40.27
N ASN A 202 -12.43 29.55 -41.06
CA ASN A 202 -11.26 30.01 -41.82
C ASN A 202 -11.66 30.97 -42.93
N ALA A 203 -12.76 30.69 -43.64
CA ALA A 203 -13.34 31.63 -44.60
C ALA A 203 -13.78 32.91 -43.89
N LEU A 204 -14.43 32.82 -42.72
CA LEU A 204 -14.82 33.96 -41.91
C LEU A 204 -13.60 34.83 -41.52
N ARG A 205 -12.51 34.19 -41.06
CA ARG A 205 -11.24 34.88 -40.78
C ARG A 205 -10.64 35.53 -42.03
N ALA A 206 -10.72 34.88 -43.19
CA ALA A 206 -10.20 35.44 -44.43
C ALA A 206 -11.02 36.63 -44.91
N HIS A 207 -12.36 36.55 -44.83
CA HIS A 207 -13.28 37.65 -45.09
C HIS A 207 -13.02 38.80 -44.13
N HIS A 208 -12.88 38.51 -42.84
CA HIS A 208 -12.51 39.51 -41.84
C HIS A 208 -11.14 40.14 -42.15
N ALA A 209 -10.10 39.35 -42.46
CA ALA A 209 -8.78 39.87 -42.79
C ALA A 209 -8.76 40.67 -44.11
N GLN A 210 -9.64 40.38 -45.07
CA GLN A 210 -9.80 41.20 -46.28
C GLN A 210 -10.49 42.52 -45.96
N HIS A 211 -11.58 42.48 -45.20
CA HIS A 211 -12.29 43.68 -44.76
C HIS A 211 -11.42 44.56 -43.85
N TYR A 212 -10.56 43.99 -43.02
CA TYR A 212 -9.66 44.72 -42.12
C TYR A 212 -8.19 44.57 -42.54
N SER A 213 -7.94 44.47 -43.85
CA SER A 213 -6.57 44.45 -44.36
C SER A 213 -5.90 45.78 -44.08
N ASP A 214 -4.68 45.75 -43.55
CA ASP A 214 -3.81 46.92 -43.34
C ASP A 214 -3.56 47.74 -44.62
N LYS A 215 -3.91 47.18 -45.77
CA LYS A 215 -3.76 47.77 -47.10
C LYS A 215 -5.03 48.44 -47.61
N SER A 216 -6.12 48.52 -46.85
CA SER A 216 -7.34 49.21 -47.29
C SER A 216 -7.46 50.61 -46.69
N ILE A 217 -8.04 51.56 -47.43
CA ILE A 217 -8.31 52.90 -46.88
C ILE A 217 -9.36 52.85 -45.76
N GLY A 218 -10.33 51.93 -45.85
CA GLY A 218 -11.29 51.67 -44.79
C GLY A 218 -10.62 51.26 -43.48
N PHE A 219 -9.62 50.38 -43.52
CA PHE A 219 -8.84 49.98 -42.34
C PHE A 219 -8.05 51.14 -41.74
N ALA A 220 -7.43 51.97 -42.57
CA ALA A 220 -6.71 53.15 -42.10
C ALA A 220 -7.64 54.15 -41.39
N ILE A 221 -8.85 54.35 -41.93
CA ILE A 221 -9.88 55.20 -41.31
C ILE A 221 -10.37 54.57 -40.00
N LYS A 222 -10.60 53.25 -39.96
CA LYS A 222 -11.04 52.54 -38.76
C LYS A 222 -9.99 52.60 -37.65
N THR A 223 -8.72 52.41 -38.01
CA THR A 223 -7.58 52.52 -37.09
C THR A 223 -7.49 53.92 -36.48
N LEU A 224 -7.65 54.96 -37.31
CA LEU A 224 -7.76 56.34 -36.83
C LEU A 224 -8.96 56.51 -35.91
N ALA A 225 -10.15 56.04 -36.30
CA ALA A 225 -11.36 56.15 -35.48
C ALA A 225 -11.22 55.48 -34.11
N ILE A 226 -10.62 54.28 -34.05
CA ILE A 226 -10.34 53.55 -32.81
C ILE A 226 -9.35 54.33 -31.93
N ALA A 227 -8.25 54.84 -32.51
CA ALA A 227 -7.27 55.61 -31.76
C ALA A 227 -7.88 56.89 -31.17
N LEU A 228 -8.71 57.60 -31.96
CA LEU A 228 -9.46 58.78 -31.50
C LEU A 228 -10.45 58.44 -30.38
N LYS A 229 -11.16 57.29 -30.47
CA LYS A 229 -12.09 56.84 -29.43
C LYS A 229 -11.35 56.47 -28.14
N LYS A 230 -10.27 55.70 -28.26
CA LYS A 230 -9.42 55.30 -27.13
C LYS A 230 -8.80 56.49 -26.43
N GLY A 231 -8.43 57.55 -27.14
CA GLY A 231 -7.89 58.77 -26.54
C GLY A 231 -8.94 59.75 -26.03
N SER A 232 -10.23 59.48 -26.19
CA SER A 232 -11.31 60.38 -25.75
C SER A 232 -11.72 60.13 -24.30
N VAL A 233 -12.37 61.12 -23.69
CA VAL A 233 -12.94 61.00 -22.33
C VAL A 233 -13.96 59.87 -22.25
N SER A 234 -14.72 59.62 -23.33
CA SER A 234 -15.71 58.54 -23.38
C SER A 234 -15.04 57.15 -23.45
N GLY A 235 -13.82 57.06 -23.99
CA GLY A 235 -13.03 55.82 -24.05
C GLY A 235 -12.23 55.50 -22.78
N LEU A 236 -11.77 56.51 -22.04
CA LEU A 236 -10.91 56.34 -20.84
C LEU A 236 -11.59 56.72 -19.51
N GLY A 237 -12.85 57.17 -19.55
CA GLY A 237 -13.70 57.40 -18.39
C GLY A 237 -13.44 58.70 -17.62
N SER A 238 -12.34 59.42 -17.88
CA SER A 238 -12.06 60.73 -17.27
C SER A 238 -11.06 61.56 -18.08
N GLU A 239 -11.10 62.88 -17.93
CA GLU A 239 -10.19 63.82 -18.61
C GLU A 239 -8.71 63.62 -18.23
N GLU A 240 -8.42 63.18 -17.01
CA GLU A 240 -7.04 62.99 -16.51
C GLU A 240 -6.28 61.84 -17.19
N HIS A 241 -7.00 60.87 -17.75
CA HIS A 241 -6.42 59.67 -18.34
C HIS A 241 -6.32 59.73 -19.87
N ALA A 242 -6.95 60.72 -20.51
CA ALA A 242 -6.95 60.88 -21.97
C ALA A 242 -5.51 61.05 -22.53
N GLU A 243 -4.99 60.02 -23.20
CA GLU A 243 -3.61 60.02 -23.72
C GLU A 243 -3.50 60.81 -25.05
N SER A 244 -3.17 62.10 -24.95
CA SER A 244 -2.96 62.98 -26.11
C SER A 244 -1.84 62.50 -27.06
N ARG A 245 -0.91 61.64 -26.61
CA ARG A 245 0.25 61.20 -27.40
C ARG A 245 -0.11 60.11 -28.43
N VAL A 246 -0.89 59.10 -28.02
CA VAL A 246 -1.33 58.02 -28.92
C VAL A 246 -2.22 58.56 -30.04
N VAL A 247 -3.09 59.53 -29.70
CA VAL A 247 -3.92 60.24 -30.67
C VAL A 247 -3.08 61.08 -31.64
N ALA A 248 -2.07 61.80 -31.14
CA ALA A 248 -1.19 62.62 -31.96
C ALA A 248 -0.40 61.79 -32.99
N GLU A 249 0.15 60.65 -32.57
CA GLU A 249 0.86 59.71 -33.46
C GLU A 249 -0.09 59.16 -34.53
N ALA A 250 -1.30 58.70 -34.16
CA ALA A 250 -2.28 58.17 -35.12
C ALA A 250 -2.78 59.21 -36.14
N ILE A 251 -3.03 60.46 -35.72
CA ILE A 251 -3.43 61.54 -36.64
C ILE A 251 -2.31 61.83 -37.65
N LYS A 252 -1.06 61.82 -37.19
CA LYS A 252 0.10 62.05 -38.05
C LYS A 252 0.30 60.92 -39.05
N ASP A 253 0.26 59.67 -38.60
CA ASP A 253 0.44 58.51 -39.48
C ASP A 253 -0.64 58.47 -40.56
N PHE A 254 -1.89 58.77 -40.19
CA PHE A 254 -2.97 58.88 -41.17
C PHE A 254 -2.82 60.09 -42.11
N TYR A 255 -2.32 61.23 -41.62
CA TYR A 255 -2.03 62.39 -42.46
C TYR A 255 -0.95 62.09 -43.51
N ASP A 256 0.13 61.44 -43.08
CA ASP A 256 1.22 61.05 -43.97
C ASP A 256 0.71 60.02 -45.00
N LEU A 257 -0.04 59.00 -44.57
CA LEU A 257 -0.71 58.07 -45.47
C LEU A 257 -1.60 58.78 -46.49
N TRP A 258 -2.53 59.62 -46.02
CA TRP A 258 -3.51 60.33 -46.85
C TRP A 258 -2.83 61.10 -47.98
N ASN A 259 -1.72 61.78 -47.69
CA ASN A 259 -0.99 62.56 -48.70
C ASN A 259 -0.26 61.70 -49.75
N HIS A 260 0.09 60.46 -49.41
CA HIS A 260 0.72 59.51 -50.34
C HIS A 260 -0.29 58.73 -51.19
N LEU A 261 -1.58 58.77 -50.84
CA LEU A 261 -2.63 58.09 -51.62
C LEU A 261 -2.78 58.67 -53.04
N PRO A 262 -3.09 57.81 -54.04
CA PRO A 262 -3.52 58.22 -55.37
C PRO A 262 -4.62 59.30 -55.33
N ILE A 263 -4.56 60.24 -56.26
CA ILE A 263 -5.48 61.38 -56.32
C ILE A 263 -6.93 60.91 -56.48
N GLU A 264 -7.13 59.81 -57.20
CA GLU A 264 -8.40 59.16 -57.46
C GLU A 264 -9.03 58.67 -56.15
N ILE A 265 -8.25 57.98 -55.30
CA ILE A 265 -8.71 57.48 -53.99
C ILE A 265 -9.06 58.64 -53.07
N ARG A 266 -8.20 59.67 -52.98
CA ARG A 266 -8.47 60.87 -52.17
C ARG A 266 -9.72 61.61 -52.60
N LYS A 267 -9.98 61.71 -53.90
CA LYS A 267 -11.21 62.34 -54.43
C LYS A 267 -12.45 61.52 -54.08
N THR A 268 -12.42 60.21 -54.30
CA THR A 268 -13.56 59.32 -54.02
C THR A 268 -13.90 59.31 -52.54
N VAL A 269 -12.93 58.99 -51.68
CA VAL A 269 -13.14 58.90 -50.23
C VAL A 269 -13.41 60.29 -49.63
N GLY A 270 -12.63 61.29 -50.02
CA GLY A 270 -12.69 62.63 -49.43
C GLY A 270 -13.93 63.45 -49.77
N SER A 271 -14.60 63.16 -50.89
CA SER A 271 -15.84 63.84 -51.31
C SER A 271 -17.12 63.22 -50.73
N THR A 272 -17.00 62.11 -50.00
CA THR A 272 -18.16 61.39 -49.44
C THR A 272 -18.83 62.19 -48.33
N ILE A 273 -20.16 62.30 -48.38
CA ILE A 273 -20.98 63.03 -47.39
C ILE A 273 -21.77 62.00 -46.58
N LEU A 274 -21.76 62.15 -45.25
CA LEU A 274 -22.50 61.27 -44.35
C LEU A 274 -23.99 61.62 -44.34
N ILE A 275 -24.83 60.68 -44.77
CA ILE A 275 -26.29 60.88 -44.84
C ILE A 275 -26.86 60.75 -43.43
N GLY A 276 -27.52 61.80 -42.94
CA GLY A 276 -28.21 61.79 -41.65
C GLY A 276 -27.31 61.86 -40.41
N TYR A 277 -26.01 62.10 -40.56
CA TYR A 277 -25.06 62.21 -39.44
C TYR A 277 -24.28 63.54 -39.50
N GLY A 278 -24.47 64.39 -38.49
CA GLY A 278 -23.84 65.72 -38.42
C GLY A 278 -24.38 66.73 -39.45
N ASN A 279 -23.63 67.81 -39.67
CA ASN A 279 -23.87 68.74 -40.79
C ASN A 279 -23.37 68.08 -42.11
N ALA A 280 -23.80 68.59 -43.27
CA ALA A 280 -23.45 68.07 -44.61
C ALA A 280 -21.98 68.29 -45.01
N HIS A 281 -21.06 67.81 -44.16
CA HIS A 281 -19.63 67.86 -44.36
C HIS A 281 -19.15 66.62 -45.09
N THR A 282 -18.12 66.79 -45.90
CA THR A 282 -17.44 65.66 -46.53
C THR A 282 -16.47 65.00 -45.54
N LEU A 283 -16.13 63.74 -45.80
CA LEU A 283 -15.20 62.97 -44.99
C LEU A 283 -13.82 63.64 -44.90
N TYR A 284 -13.37 64.29 -45.99
CA TYR A 284 -12.13 65.08 -45.98
C TYR A 284 -12.19 66.28 -45.03
N GLN A 285 -13.35 66.91 -44.83
CA GLN A 285 -13.47 68.01 -43.87
C GLN A 285 -13.29 67.53 -42.42
N TYR A 286 -13.77 66.32 -42.09
CA TYR A 286 -13.51 65.69 -40.80
C TYR A 286 -12.02 65.35 -40.63
N PHE A 287 -11.35 64.81 -41.66
CA PHE A 287 -9.89 64.61 -41.62
C PHE A 287 -9.13 65.93 -41.45
N LEU A 288 -9.53 66.96 -42.19
CA LEU A 288 -8.91 68.28 -42.17
C LEU A 288 -9.05 68.96 -40.81
N ALA A 289 -10.18 68.76 -40.10
CA ALA A 289 -10.36 69.24 -38.73
C ALA A 289 -9.32 68.62 -37.76
N LEU A 290 -9.04 67.31 -37.90
CA LEU A 290 -7.99 66.63 -37.14
C LEU A 290 -6.59 67.15 -37.49
N PHE A 291 -6.29 67.29 -38.79
CA PHE A 291 -4.99 67.75 -39.26
C PHE A 291 -4.71 69.21 -38.85
N TYR A 292 -5.73 70.07 -38.88
CA TYR A 292 -5.63 71.47 -38.46
C TYR A 292 -5.31 71.61 -36.97
N GLY A 293 -5.86 70.72 -36.14
CA GLY A 293 -5.58 70.68 -34.71
C GLY A 293 -4.22 70.09 -34.33
N HIS A 294 -3.47 69.52 -35.28
CA HIS A 294 -2.25 68.77 -34.98
C HIS A 294 -0.97 69.54 -35.39
N PRO A 295 -0.04 69.83 -34.45
CA PRO A 295 1.12 70.71 -34.72
C PRO A 295 2.10 70.23 -35.80
N GLN A 296 2.09 68.94 -36.12
CA GLN A 296 3.05 68.34 -37.06
C GLN A 296 2.49 68.12 -38.48
N CYS A 297 1.21 68.43 -38.72
CA CYS A 297 0.57 68.32 -40.03
C CYS A 297 0.73 69.64 -40.81
N LYS A 298 1.39 69.59 -41.98
CA LYS A 298 1.72 70.78 -42.78
C LYS A 298 0.66 71.07 -43.84
N LEU A 299 -0.39 71.78 -43.46
CA LEU A 299 -1.48 72.17 -44.36
C LEU A 299 -1.07 73.28 -45.34
N THR A 300 -1.60 73.21 -46.56
CA THR A 300 -1.50 74.26 -47.58
C THR A 300 -2.35 75.49 -47.21
N SER A 301 -2.08 76.63 -47.86
CA SER A 301 -2.86 77.87 -47.65
C SER A 301 -4.35 77.71 -47.95
N GLU A 302 -4.70 76.86 -48.92
CA GLU A 302 -6.08 76.55 -49.30
C GLU A 302 -6.77 75.67 -48.25
N GLU A 303 -6.09 74.62 -47.77
CA GLU A 303 -6.56 73.76 -46.68
C GLU A 303 -6.76 74.52 -45.37
N LEU A 304 -5.86 75.44 -45.04
CA LEU A 304 -5.99 76.31 -43.85
C LEU A 304 -7.20 77.24 -43.94
N ALA A 305 -7.49 77.78 -45.12
CA ALA A 305 -8.67 78.61 -45.34
C ALA A 305 -9.96 77.78 -45.24
N LEU A 306 -9.94 76.55 -45.77
CA LEU A 306 -11.07 75.62 -45.72
C LEU A 306 -11.37 75.14 -44.30
N ALA A 307 -10.35 74.70 -43.54
CA ALA A 307 -10.50 74.27 -42.15
C ALA A 307 -11.12 75.35 -41.25
N LYS A 308 -10.70 76.62 -41.43
CA LYS A 308 -11.25 77.77 -40.70
C LYS A 308 -12.68 78.12 -41.11
N LYS A 309 -13.04 77.89 -42.38
CA LYS A 309 -14.38 78.15 -42.92
C LYS A 309 -15.39 77.10 -42.44
N ASP A 310 -14.98 75.83 -42.41
CA ASP A 310 -15.88 74.72 -42.12
C ASP A 310 -16.20 74.59 -40.62
N ASN A 311 -15.32 75.10 -39.75
CA ASN A 311 -15.51 75.24 -38.30
C ASN A 311 -16.09 73.99 -37.60
N ILE A 312 -15.66 72.80 -38.02
CA ILE A 312 -15.98 71.55 -37.34
C ILE A 312 -15.31 71.59 -35.97
N PHE A 313 -16.10 71.39 -34.91
CA PHE A 313 -15.58 71.35 -33.55
C PHE A 313 -14.61 70.16 -33.41
N ASN A 314 -13.35 70.44 -33.08
CA ASN A 314 -12.27 69.45 -33.02
C ASN A 314 -12.36 68.57 -31.75
N CYS A 315 -13.50 67.90 -31.58
CA CYS A 315 -13.71 66.88 -30.55
C CYS A 315 -13.41 65.51 -31.17
N ILE A 316 -12.36 64.86 -30.70
CA ILE A 316 -11.92 63.55 -31.20
C ILE A 316 -12.99 62.46 -31.05
N ASP A 317 -13.88 62.56 -30.07
CA ASP A 317 -14.99 61.60 -29.90
C ASP A 317 -16.06 61.75 -30.99
N ILE A 318 -16.46 63.00 -31.29
CA ILE A 318 -17.42 63.30 -32.34
C ILE A 318 -16.86 62.90 -33.71
N ILE A 319 -15.59 63.22 -33.95
CA ILE A 319 -14.93 62.86 -35.20
C ILE A 319 -14.76 61.34 -35.31
N SER A 320 -14.35 60.65 -34.24
CA SER A 320 -14.29 59.18 -34.19
C SER A 320 -15.62 58.54 -34.57
N ASN A 321 -16.73 59.01 -33.98
CA ASN A 321 -18.05 58.47 -34.29
C ASN A 321 -18.46 58.77 -35.75
N ALA A 322 -18.13 59.96 -36.28
CA ALA A 322 -18.36 60.29 -37.69
C ALA A 322 -17.55 59.40 -38.66
N LEU A 323 -16.30 59.07 -38.32
CA LEU A 323 -15.49 58.14 -39.10
C LEU A 323 -16.04 56.72 -39.06
N ASN A 324 -16.51 56.25 -37.90
CA ASN A 324 -17.17 54.95 -37.79
C ASN A 324 -18.47 54.93 -38.60
N GLU A 325 -19.28 55.99 -38.55
CA GLU A 325 -20.49 56.12 -39.36
C GLU A 325 -20.17 56.11 -40.86
N ALA A 326 -19.08 56.77 -41.28
CA ALA A 326 -18.61 56.71 -42.67
C ALA A 326 -18.36 55.29 -43.15
N LEU A 327 -17.74 54.47 -42.30
CA LEU A 327 -17.43 53.07 -42.60
C LEU A 327 -18.65 52.16 -42.57
N ILE A 328 -19.70 52.54 -41.83
CA ILE A 328 -21.00 51.85 -41.83
C ILE A 328 -21.76 52.16 -43.11
N GLN A 329 -21.82 53.43 -43.52
CA GLN A 329 -22.56 53.87 -44.71
C GLN A 329 -21.85 53.50 -46.01
N HIS A 330 -20.51 53.39 -45.98
CA HIS A 330 -19.68 53.09 -47.15
C HIS A 330 -18.73 51.91 -46.91
N PRO A 331 -19.26 50.67 -46.81
CA PRO A 331 -18.44 49.46 -46.64
C PRO A 331 -17.42 49.26 -47.77
N GLU A 332 -17.68 49.81 -48.96
CA GLU A 332 -16.78 49.76 -50.12
C GLU A 332 -15.39 50.37 -49.85
N PHE A 333 -15.23 51.19 -48.82
CA PHE A 333 -13.92 51.72 -48.43
C PHE A 333 -12.93 50.64 -48.01
N TYR A 334 -13.41 49.50 -47.51
CA TYR A 334 -12.54 48.36 -47.18
C TYR A 334 -12.05 47.60 -48.42
N GLU A 335 -12.66 47.84 -49.60
CA GLU A 335 -12.25 47.23 -50.87
C GLU A 335 -11.22 48.07 -51.63
N ILE A 336 -11.07 49.35 -51.27
CA ILE A 336 -10.12 50.27 -51.92
C ILE A 336 -8.72 50.03 -51.36
N ASN A 337 -7.89 49.34 -52.13
CA ASN A 337 -6.50 49.04 -51.79
C ASN A 337 -5.57 50.27 -51.95
N ILE A 338 -4.77 50.54 -50.92
CA ILE A 338 -3.75 51.58 -50.83
C ILE A 338 -2.54 51.25 -51.73
N ASP A 339 -2.22 49.96 -51.91
CA ASP A 339 -1.02 49.47 -52.60
C ASP A 339 -1.28 48.85 -54.00
N GLY A 340 -2.53 48.83 -54.48
CA GLY A 340 -2.86 48.38 -55.84
C GLY A 340 -2.74 46.87 -56.12
N VAL A 341 -2.64 46.01 -55.11
CA VAL A 341 -2.64 44.55 -55.27
C VAL A 341 -4.07 44.02 -55.40
N GLN A 342 -4.37 43.22 -56.44
CA GLN A 342 -5.68 42.58 -56.59
C GLN A 342 -5.97 41.68 -55.40
N GLN A 343 -7.16 41.85 -54.79
CA GLN A 343 -7.64 40.99 -53.72
C GLN A 343 -7.88 39.56 -54.25
N SER A 344 -7.54 38.56 -53.44
CA SER A 344 -7.79 37.15 -53.74
C SER A 344 -9.28 36.84 -53.68
N ASP A 345 -9.80 36.08 -54.64
CA ASP A 345 -11.16 35.54 -54.58
C ASP A 345 -11.36 34.73 -53.29
N LEU A 346 -12.24 35.22 -52.41
CA LEU A 346 -12.61 34.52 -51.18
C LEU A 346 -13.76 33.54 -51.42
N PRO A 347 -13.78 32.41 -50.69
CA PRO A 347 -14.87 31.46 -50.76
C PRO A 347 -16.19 32.07 -50.24
N GLU A 348 -17.31 31.72 -50.87
CA GLU A 348 -18.64 32.19 -50.46
C GLU A 348 -19.03 31.67 -49.07
N LEU A 349 -19.47 32.56 -48.18
CA LEU A 349 -19.81 32.20 -46.79
C LEU A 349 -21.15 31.46 -46.66
N LEU A 350 -22.14 31.70 -47.52
CA LEU A 350 -23.48 31.13 -47.37
C LEU A 350 -23.51 29.60 -47.56
N PRO A 351 -22.87 29.01 -48.59
CA PRO A 351 -22.78 27.55 -48.71
C PRO A 351 -22.04 26.92 -47.53
N LEU A 352 -20.92 27.53 -47.09
CA LEU A 352 -20.13 27.05 -45.96
C LEU A 352 -20.91 27.10 -44.64
N LEU A 353 -21.68 28.17 -44.40
CA LEU A 353 -22.58 28.27 -43.25
C LEU A 353 -23.62 27.14 -43.25
N LYS A 354 -24.27 26.89 -44.39
CA LYS A 354 -25.27 25.81 -44.50
C LYS A 354 -24.66 24.45 -44.21
N ASN A 355 -23.45 24.18 -44.71
CA ASN A 355 -22.74 22.94 -44.43
C ASN A 355 -22.39 22.82 -42.94
N ALA A 356 -21.84 23.88 -42.34
CA ALA A 356 -21.45 23.88 -40.92
C ALA A 356 -22.67 23.68 -40.00
N VAL A 357 -23.78 24.39 -40.24
CA VAL A 357 -25.03 24.22 -39.47
C VAL A 357 -25.64 22.83 -39.69
N SER A 358 -25.61 22.31 -40.92
CA SER A 358 -26.07 20.93 -41.18
C SER A 358 -25.21 19.90 -40.47
N ALA A 359 -23.90 20.12 -40.38
CA ALA A 359 -22.96 19.22 -39.72
C ALA A 359 -23.13 19.20 -38.18
N LEU A 360 -23.63 20.28 -37.57
CA LEU A 360 -23.98 20.29 -36.13
C LEU A 360 -25.03 19.24 -35.76
N LYS A 361 -25.99 18.96 -36.66
CA LYS A 361 -27.07 17.97 -36.44
C LYS A 361 -26.58 16.51 -36.41
N ALA A 362 -25.38 16.25 -36.88
CA ALA A 362 -24.72 14.95 -36.85
C ALA A 362 -23.29 15.08 -36.29
N ARG A 363 -23.14 16.01 -35.34
CA ARG A 363 -21.86 16.45 -34.79
C ARG A 363 -21.01 15.28 -34.28
N PRO A 364 -19.74 15.17 -34.70
CA PRO A 364 -18.84 14.15 -34.20
C PRO A 364 -18.41 14.42 -32.76
N GLN A 365 -17.81 13.41 -32.12
CA GLN A 365 -17.15 13.57 -30.82
C GLN A 365 -15.98 14.56 -30.92
N MET A 366 -15.97 15.59 -30.09
CA MET A 366 -14.82 16.46 -29.89
C MET A 366 -13.87 15.89 -28.84
N LEU A 367 -12.61 15.76 -29.20
CA LEU A 367 -11.58 15.23 -28.31
C LEU A 367 -11.07 16.29 -27.33
N SER A 368 -10.72 15.85 -26.13
CA SER A 368 -10.15 16.65 -25.06
C SER A 368 -9.13 15.84 -24.26
N ASP A 369 -8.67 16.40 -23.14
CA ASP A 369 -7.75 15.74 -22.22
C ASP A 369 -8.47 14.71 -21.35
N ASP A 370 -8.36 13.42 -21.71
CA ASP A 370 -8.96 12.29 -21.00
C ASP A 370 -8.02 11.62 -19.99
N ARG A 371 -6.88 12.23 -19.66
CA ARG A 371 -5.88 11.66 -18.71
C ARG A 371 -6.43 11.37 -17.32
N TYR A 372 -7.52 12.03 -16.92
CA TYR A 372 -8.18 11.85 -15.62
C TYR A 372 -9.52 11.11 -15.73
N LEU A 373 -9.80 10.48 -16.88
CA LEU A 373 -11.05 9.76 -17.10
C LEU A 373 -11.20 8.62 -16.08
N TRP A 374 -10.12 7.88 -15.81
CA TRP A 374 -10.15 6.78 -14.85
C TRP A 374 -10.56 7.26 -13.44
N GLU A 375 -9.94 8.33 -12.91
CA GLU A 375 -10.28 8.89 -11.60
C GLU A 375 -11.70 9.44 -11.57
N THR A 376 -12.12 10.07 -12.67
CA THR A 376 -13.47 10.59 -12.84
C THR A 376 -14.52 9.48 -12.72
N LEU A 377 -14.31 8.35 -13.40
CA LEU A 377 -15.21 7.21 -13.33
C LEU A 377 -15.22 6.57 -11.95
N LEU A 378 -14.07 6.52 -11.28
CA LEU A 378 -13.99 6.00 -9.92
C LEU A 378 -14.82 6.87 -8.99
N ASN A 379 -14.67 8.19 -9.07
CA ASN A 379 -15.45 9.12 -8.28
C ASN A 379 -16.96 8.95 -8.54
N LEU A 380 -17.38 8.84 -9.80
CA LEU A 380 -18.79 8.56 -10.13
C LEU A 380 -19.29 7.25 -9.52
N LEU A 381 -18.48 6.19 -9.59
CA LEU A 381 -18.81 4.89 -9.01
C LEU A 381 -18.92 4.95 -7.48
N THR A 382 -18.10 5.75 -6.82
CA THR A 382 -18.16 5.92 -5.36
C THR A 382 -19.41 6.65 -4.89
N MET A 383 -19.93 7.56 -5.71
CA MET A 383 -21.17 8.31 -5.43
C MET A 383 -22.43 7.45 -5.55
N TRP A 384 -22.35 6.30 -6.21
CA TRP A 384 -23.44 5.34 -6.26
C TRP A 384 -23.69 4.73 -4.88
N SER A 385 -24.76 5.17 -4.22
CA SER A 385 -25.19 4.77 -2.88
C SER A 385 -26.20 3.61 -2.85
N GLY A 386 -26.37 2.90 -3.98
CA GLY A 386 -27.21 1.71 -4.06
C GLY A 386 -26.67 0.56 -3.20
N PRO A 387 -27.50 -0.48 -2.94
CA PRO A 387 -27.05 -1.66 -2.21
C PRO A 387 -25.79 -2.24 -2.86
N VAL A 388 -24.81 -2.49 -2.00
CA VAL A 388 -23.48 -2.97 -2.33
C VAL A 388 -23.57 -4.46 -2.64
N ASP A 389 -24.14 -4.81 -3.80
CA ASP A 389 -24.48 -6.20 -4.11
C ASP A 389 -23.41 -6.90 -4.97
N GLU A 390 -23.37 -6.66 -6.29
CA GLU A 390 -22.44 -7.38 -7.18
C GLU A 390 -21.99 -6.52 -8.35
N GLN A 391 -22.89 -5.70 -8.87
CA GLN A 391 -22.65 -4.84 -10.03
C GLN A 391 -21.63 -3.73 -9.78
N LYS A 392 -21.66 -3.11 -8.58
CA LYS A 392 -20.67 -2.10 -8.18
C LYS A 392 -19.27 -2.71 -8.08
N PHE A 393 -19.19 -3.97 -7.66
CA PHE A 393 -17.93 -4.70 -7.63
C PHE A 393 -17.46 -5.07 -9.03
N GLU A 394 -18.34 -5.59 -9.88
CA GLU A 394 -18.03 -5.86 -11.29
C GLU A 394 -17.51 -4.61 -12.02
N ALA A 395 -18.11 -3.45 -11.76
CA ALA A 395 -17.61 -2.17 -12.23
C ALA A 395 -16.19 -1.86 -11.72
N LEU A 396 -15.94 -1.99 -10.41
CA LEU A 396 -14.60 -1.78 -9.83
C LEU A 396 -13.57 -2.75 -10.43
N VAL A 397 -13.95 -4.00 -10.69
CA VAL A 397 -13.08 -5.00 -11.32
C VAL A 397 -12.73 -4.58 -12.74
N ARG A 398 -13.73 -4.24 -13.58
CA ARG A 398 -13.49 -3.78 -14.95
C ARG A 398 -12.64 -2.52 -14.98
N MET A 399 -12.90 -1.55 -14.11
CA MET A 399 -12.04 -0.38 -13.92
C MET A 399 -10.61 -0.75 -13.53
N GLY A 400 -10.43 -1.77 -12.68
CA GLY A 400 -9.12 -2.30 -12.33
C GLY A 400 -8.36 -2.90 -13.51
N LEU A 401 -9.04 -3.54 -14.47
CA LEU A 401 -8.40 -4.06 -15.68
C LEU A 401 -7.78 -2.94 -16.53
N HIS A 402 -8.48 -1.81 -16.60
CA HIS A 402 -8.05 -0.61 -17.33
C HIS A 402 -7.15 0.32 -16.50
N ALA A 403 -6.82 -0.03 -15.25
CA ALA A 403 -5.90 0.77 -14.44
C ALA A 403 -4.49 0.79 -15.09
N GLU A 404 -4.02 1.97 -15.47
CA GLU A 404 -2.70 2.14 -16.09
C GLU A 404 -1.57 2.20 -15.07
N THR A 405 -1.89 2.68 -13.87
CA THR A 405 -0.92 2.93 -12.81
C THR A 405 -1.23 2.12 -11.55
N TYR A 406 -0.22 1.93 -10.70
CA TYR A 406 -0.45 1.38 -9.37
C TYR A 406 -1.33 2.29 -8.52
N GLU A 407 -1.18 3.61 -8.63
CA GLU A 407 -1.98 4.57 -7.86
C GLU A 407 -3.48 4.40 -8.16
N HIS A 408 -3.83 4.11 -9.41
CA HIS A 408 -5.20 3.72 -9.79
C HIS A 408 -5.64 2.46 -9.05
N ILE A 409 -4.84 1.40 -9.11
CA ILE A 409 -5.15 0.13 -8.42
C ILE A 409 -5.28 0.36 -6.90
N GLU A 410 -4.40 1.17 -6.30
CA GLU A 410 -4.42 1.51 -4.88
C GLU A 410 -5.70 2.25 -4.49
N LYS A 411 -6.14 3.23 -5.30
CA LYS A 411 -7.40 3.95 -5.10
C LYS A 411 -8.63 3.03 -5.17
N LEU A 412 -8.58 1.92 -5.91
CA LEU A 412 -9.68 0.93 -5.92
C LEU A 412 -9.81 0.18 -4.59
N PHE A 413 -8.71 -0.04 -3.87
CA PHE A 413 -8.70 -0.99 -2.76
C PHE A 413 -9.60 -0.61 -1.58
N PRO A 414 -9.65 0.64 -1.10
CA PRO A 414 -10.61 1.02 -0.05
C PRO A 414 -12.06 0.74 -0.47
N HIS A 415 -12.37 0.93 -1.75
CA HIS A 415 -13.70 0.69 -2.29
C HIS A 415 -14.00 -0.80 -2.37
N ILE A 416 -13.09 -1.63 -2.90
CA ILE A 416 -13.25 -3.08 -2.90
C ILE A 416 -13.38 -3.62 -1.47
N ALA A 417 -12.56 -3.14 -0.53
CA ALA A 417 -12.59 -3.54 0.87
C ALA A 417 -13.91 -3.19 1.59
N SER A 418 -14.55 -2.07 1.20
CA SER A 418 -15.86 -1.71 1.75
C SER A 418 -16.98 -2.67 1.30
N ILE A 419 -16.78 -3.36 0.18
CA ILE A 419 -17.72 -4.35 -0.38
C ILE A 419 -17.46 -5.75 0.20
N THR A 420 -16.20 -6.12 0.47
CA THR A 420 -15.77 -7.46 0.91
C THR A 420 -16.24 -7.89 2.30
N GLY A 421 -17.04 -7.08 3.01
CA GLY A 421 -17.70 -7.47 4.27
C GLY A 421 -18.64 -8.68 4.13
N VAL A 422 -18.94 -9.12 2.91
CA VAL A 422 -19.78 -10.27 2.58
C VAL A 422 -18.90 -11.47 2.24
N ASN A 423 -18.92 -12.52 3.07
CA ASN A 423 -18.19 -13.79 2.90
C ASN A 423 -18.76 -14.63 1.73
N ASP A 424 -18.79 -14.11 0.50
CA ASP A 424 -19.26 -14.85 -0.67
C ASP A 424 -18.09 -15.54 -1.41
N ILE A 425 -18.26 -16.83 -1.70
CA ILE A 425 -17.31 -17.67 -2.42
C ILE A 425 -17.18 -17.19 -3.87
N ALA A 426 -18.28 -16.77 -4.51
CA ALA A 426 -18.27 -16.26 -5.88
C ALA A 426 -17.45 -14.97 -6.01
N PHE A 427 -17.45 -14.17 -4.95
CA PHE A 427 -16.72 -12.91 -4.87
C PHE A 427 -15.21 -13.11 -4.71
N SER A 428 -14.81 -14.16 -3.99
CA SER A 428 -13.39 -14.52 -3.84
C SER A 428 -12.76 -14.96 -5.17
N GLU A 429 -13.51 -15.63 -6.05
CA GLU A 429 -13.02 -16.06 -7.38
C GLU A 429 -12.72 -14.86 -8.29
N LYS A 430 -13.60 -13.87 -8.31
CA LYS A 430 -13.44 -12.64 -9.10
C LYS A 430 -12.28 -11.76 -8.60
N ILE A 431 -12.09 -11.67 -7.28
CA ILE A 431 -10.89 -11.04 -6.70
C ILE A 431 -9.61 -11.75 -7.14
N ASN A 432 -9.62 -13.08 -7.14
CA ASN A 432 -8.46 -13.86 -7.58
C ASN A 432 -8.15 -13.62 -9.05
N GLU A 433 -9.19 -13.54 -9.90
CA GLU A 433 -9.04 -13.17 -11.30
C GLU A 433 -8.44 -11.78 -11.47
N LEU A 434 -8.91 -10.78 -10.71
CA LEU A 434 -8.32 -9.45 -10.72
C LEU A 434 -6.84 -9.49 -10.30
N ILE A 435 -6.48 -10.22 -9.24
CA ILE A 435 -5.08 -10.38 -8.79
C ILE A 435 -4.22 -11.00 -9.90
N LEU A 436 -4.73 -12.04 -10.56
CA LEU A 436 -4.02 -12.73 -11.64
C LEU A 436 -3.87 -11.85 -12.89
N ARG A 437 -4.94 -11.14 -13.28
CA ARG A 437 -4.90 -10.21 -14.43
C ARG A 437 -4.02 -9.00 -14.15
N LEU A 438 -3.98 -8.54 -12.91
CA LEU A 438 -3.08 -7.48 -12.46
C LEU A 438 -1.66 -7.95 -12.19
N GLN A 439 -1.35 -9.25 -12.23
CA GLN A 439 -0.03 -9.79 -11.92
C GLN A 439 1.09 -9.09 -12.72
N SER A 440 0.91 -8.91 -14.03
CA SER A 440 1.91 -8.25 -14.88
C SER A 440 2.10 -6.78 -14.50
N LYS A 441 1.02 -6.07 -14.16
CA LYS A 441 1.04 -4.66 -13.73
C LYS A 441 1.59 -4.49 -12.30
N LEU A 442 1.25 -5.41 -11.39
CA LEU A 442 1.72 -5.45 -10.00
C LEU A 442 3.19 -5.91 -9.90
N VAL A 443 3.73 -6.68 -10.84
CA VAL A 443 5.16 -7.02 -10.86
C VAL A 443 6.04 -5.80 -11.21
N CYS A 444 5.50 -4.83 -11.94
CA CYS A 444 6.18 -3.57 -12.31
C CYS A 444 6.23 -2.51 -11.19
N LEU A 445 5.84 -2.86 -9.96
CA LEU A 445 5.92 -1.97 -8.79
C LEU A 445 7.33 -1.39 -8.61
N LYS A 446 7.43 -0.05 -8.68
CA LYS A 446 8.62 0.71 -8.25
C LYS A 446 8.77 0.59 -6.73
N GLU A 447 10.03 0.61 -6.25
CA GLU A 447 10.40 0.35 -4.85
C GLU A 447 9.68 1.25 -3.82
N ASN A 448 9.26 2.45 -4.21
CA ASN A 448 8.60 3.42 -3.31
C ASN A 448 7.15 3.05 -2.93
N ASN A 449 6.49 2.11 -3.63
CA ASN A 449 5.10 1.72 -3.37
C ASN A 449 4.98 0.39 -2.60
N LEU A 450 6.08 -0.13 -2.07
CA LEU A 450 6.09 -1.42 -1.36
C LEU A 450 5.38 -1.37 0.00
N LEU A 451 5.15 -0.18 0.58
CA LEU A 451 4.49 0.01 1.88
C LEU A 451 2.97 -0.20 1.85
N SER A 452 2.31 -0.04 0.69
CA SER A 452 0.87 -0.24 0.51
C SER A 452 0.50 -1.69 0.16
N LEU A 453 1.47 -2.51 -0.24
CA LEU A 453 1.28 -3.93 -0.53
C LEU A 453 0.71 -4.75 0.65
N PRO A 454 1.17 -4.58 1.90
CA PRO A 454 0.61 -5.32 3.03
C PRO A 454 -0.79 -4.82 3.41
N GLN A 455 -1.10 -3.53 3.15
CA GLN A 455 -2.45 -2.98 3.33
C GLN A 455 -3.41 -3.62 2.33
N PHE A 456 -2.98 -3.80 1.07
CA PHE A 456 -3.73 -4.56 0.07
C PHE A 456 -3.99 -6.00 0.52
N ILE A 457 -2.97 -6.75 0.95
CA ILE A 457 -3.17 -8.15 1.35
C ILE A 457 -4.14 -8.25 2.56
N SER A 458 -4.12 -7.27 3.46
CA SER A 458 -4.98 -7.27 4.65
C SER A 458 -6.48 -7.20 4.37
N VAL A 459 -6.88 -6.53 3.29
CA VAL A 459 -8.30 -6.36 2.93
C VAL A 459 -8.86 -7.55 2.16
N LEU A 460 -8.01 -8.49 1.74
CA LEU A 460 -8.42 -9.67 0.98
C LEU A 460 -9.09 -10.74 1.86
N PRO A 461 -10.03 -11.53 1.29
CA PRO A 461 -10.47 -12.78 1.88
C PRO A 461 -9.29 -13.74 2.15
N ASP A 462 -9.41 -14.62 3.16
CA ASP A 462 -8.30 -15.49 3.61
C ASP A 462 -7.69 -16.32 2.47
N LYS A 463 -8.55 -16.94 1.64
CA LYS A 463 -8.10 -17.71 0.46
C LYS A 463 -7.46 -16.85 -0.62
N SER A 464 -7.86 -15.60 -0.77
CA SER A 464 -7.28 -14.68 -1.75
C SER A 464 -5.94 -14.12 -1.30
N GLN A 465 -5.69 -14.06 0.02
CA GLN A 465 -4.39 -13.67 0.56
C GLN A 465 -3.28 -14.62 0.10
N SER A 466 -3.49 -15.93 0.12
CA SER A 466 -2.47 -16.90 -0.32
C SER A 466 -2.13 -16.76 -1.81
N ILE A 467 -3.13 -16.48 -2.65
CA ILE A 467 -2.93 -16.22 -4.09
C ILE A 467 -2.13 -14.93 -4.27
N ALA A 468 -2.53 -13.84 -3.60
CA ALA A 468 -1.78 -12.58 -3.66
C ALA A 468 -0.33 -12.73 -3.21
N ILE A 469 -0.08 -13.42 -2.09
CA ILE A 469 1.27 -13.65 -1.57
C ILE A 469 2.11 -14.46 -2.56
N THR A 470 1.53 -15.50 -3.17
CA THR A 470 2.23 -16.35 -4.16
C THR A 470 2.56 -15.54 -5.41
N THR A 471 1.59 -14.81 -5.94
CA THR A 471 1.73 -14.00 -7.16
C THR A 471 2.76 -12.87 -7.00
N LEU A 472 2.81 -12.26 -5.81
CA LEU A 472 3.64 -11.09 -5.51
C LEU A 472 4.92 -11.44 -4.73
N TRP A 473 5.22 -12.75 -4.60
CA TRP A 473 6.36 -13.24 -3.83
C TRP A 473 7.69 -12.56 -4.15
N PRO A 474 8.07 -12.30 -5.43
CA PRO A 474 9.34 -11.64 -5.75
C PRO A 474 9.47 -10.22 -5.17
N LYS A 475 8.35 -9.53 -4.89
CA LYS A 475 8.31 -8.19 -4.29
C LYS A 475 8.11 -8.23 -2.78
N ILE A 476 7.39 -9.22 -2.27
CA ILE A 476 7.20 -9.44 -0.84
C ILE A 476 8.51 -9.89 -0.17
N TYR A 477 9.23 -10.84 -0.78
CA TYR A 477 10.41 -11.45 -0.17
C TYR A 477 11.50 -10.44 0.24
N PRO A 478 11.88 -9.44 -0.60
CA PRO A 478 12.82 -8.39 -0.18
C PRO A 478 12.36 -7.62 1.06
N LEU A 479 11.05 -7.41 1.25
CA LEU A 479 10.51 -6.70 2.42
C LEU A 479 10.60 -7.52 3.70
N LEU A 480 10.61 -8.85 3.60
CA LEU A 480 10.74 -9.74 4.75
C LEU A 480 12.15 -9.74 5.36
N SER A 481 13.10 -9.03 4.74
CA SER A 481 14.45 -8.82 5.30
C SER A 481 14.46 -7.82 6.45
N ASP A 482 13.45 -6.93 6.52
CA ASP A 482 13.22 -6.00 7.61
C ASP A 482 12.18 -6.55 8.61
N ASN A 483 12.46 -6.40 9.90
CA ASN A 483 11.65 -6.96 10.97
C ASN A 483 10.30 -6.23 11.11
N ASP A 484 10.30 -4.91 10.98
CA ASP A 484 9.08 -4.11 11.10
C ASP A 484 8.15 -4.42 9.93
N SER A 485 8.69 -4.55 8.73
CA SER A 485 7.97 -4.96 7.52
C SER A 485 7.40 -6.38 7.61
N PHE A 486 8.17 -7.34 8.14
CA PHE A 486 7.68 -8.71 8.37
C PHE A 486 6.49 -8.73 9.35
N ASN A 487 6.62 -8.06 10.50
CA ASN A 487 5.56 -7.99 11.51
C ASN A 487 4.33 -7.26 10.99
N TYR A 488 4.54 -6.20 10.22
CA TYR A 488 3.48 -5.42 9.58
C TYR A 488 2.67 -6.27 8.60
N ILE A 489 3.33 -7.14 7.82
CA ILE A 489 2.67 -8.12 6.95
C ILE A 489 1.99 -9.20 7.80
N TRP A 490 2.71 -9.87 8.68
CA TRP A 490 2.24 -11.01 9.49
C TRP A 490 0.94 -10.72 10.24
N ASN A 491 0.88 -9.56 10.91
CA ASN A 491 -0.28 -9.17 11.73
C ASN A 491 -1.54 -8.91 10.88
N ARG A 492 -1.38 -8.63 9.59
CA ARG A 492 -2.47 -8.40 8.63
C ARG A 492 -2.92 -9.67 7.90
N LEU A 493 -2.14 -10.73 7.98
CA LEU A 493 -2.50 -12.01 7.36
C LEU A 493 -3.49 -12.78 8.24
N LYS A 494 -4.49 -13.36 7.58
CA LYS A 494 -5.39 -14.39 8.10
C LYS A 494 -4.69 -15.76 8.07
N PRO A 495 -5.22 -16.81 8.72
CA PRO A 495 -4.52 -18.08 8.91
C PRO A 495 -3.97 -18.70 7.63
N THR A 496 -4.78 -18.78 6.56
CA THR A 496 -4.33 -19.37 5.27
C THR A 496 -3.23 -18.53 4.62
N GLY A 497 -3.35 -17.20 4.71
CA GLY A 497 -2.30 -16.28 4.28
C GLY A 497 -0.99 -16.47 5.05
N ARG A 498 -1.05 -16.64 6.37
CA ARG A 498 0.12 -16.88 7.23
C ARG A 498 0.83 -18.18 6.87
N ASP A 499 0.08 -19.27 6.70
CA ASP A 499 0.63 -20.57 6.33
C ASP A 499 1.30 -20.51 4.95
N CYS A 500 0.69 -19.82 3.99
CA CYS A 500 1.27 -19.59 2.66
C CYS A 500 2.58 -18.78 2.73
N LEU A 501 2.62 -17.71 3.54
CA LEU A 501 3.83 -16.92 3.76
C LEU A 501 4.95 -17.79 4.35
N VAL A 502 4.66 -18.57 5.40
CA VAL A 502 5.63 -19.48 6.02
C VAL A 502 6.16 -20.48 5.00
N ASP A 503 5.29 -21.09 4.20
CA ASP A 503 5.67 -22.09 3.21
C ASP A 503 6.58 -21.53 2.12
N LEU A 504 6.27 -20.35 1.56
CA LEU A 504 7.08 -19.71 0.54
C LEU A 504 8.42 -19.23 1.11
N PHE A 505 8.40 -18.66 2.32
CA PHE A 505 9.62 -18.20 2.98
C PHE A 505 10.56 -19.36 3.31
N ALA A 506 10.03 -20.47 3.84
CA ALA A 506 10.79 -21.68 4.11
C ALA A 506 11.41 -22.26 2.82
N LYS A 507 10.64 -22.33 1.73
CA LYS A 507 11.17 -22.77 0.41
C LYS A 507 12.30 -21.87 -0.07
N GLN A 508 12.15 -20.55 0.02
CA GLN A 508 13.17 -19.60 -0.42
C GLN A 508 14.46 -19.71 0.39
N LEU A 509 14.35 -19.88 1.71
CA LEU A 509 15.52 -20.07 2.59
C LEU A 509 16.24 -21.40 2.35
N THR A 510 15.51 -22.44 1.96
CA THR A 510 16.05 -23.80 1.77
C THR A 510 16.55 -24.09 0.35
N GLN A 511 16.15 -23.29 -0.64
CA GLN A 511 16.48 -23.49 -2.06
C GLN A 511 18.00 -23.49 -2.35
N SER A 512 18.80 -22.76 -1.59
CA SER A 512 20.25 -22.62 -1.81
C SER A 512 21.10 -23.41 -0.82
N VAL A 513 20.54 -24.37 -0.10
CA VAL A 513 21.28 -25.18 0.88
C VAL A 513 22.03 -26.29 0.16
N ASN A 514 23.34 -26.12 -0.01
CA ASN A 514 24.21 -27.12 -0.64
C ASN A 514 25.30 -27.64 0.30
N THR A 515 25.57 -26.91 1.39
CA THR A 515 26.60 -27.27 2.36
C THR A 515 26.02 -27.44 3.77
N THR A 516 26.77 -28.13 4.62
CA THR A 516 26.44 -28.25 6.04
C THR A 516 26.33 -26.88 6.71
N GLU A 517 27.18 -25.92 6.34
CA GLU A 517 27.16 -24.57 6.93
C GLU A 517 25.95 -23.76 6.45
N ASP A 518 25.50 -23.93 5.20
CA ASP A 518 24.25 -23.33 4.73
C ASP A 518 23.04 -23.87 5.51
N CYS A 519 22.99 -25.18 5.75
CA CYS A 519 21.93 -25.80 6.52
C CYS A 519 21.92 -25.30 7.97
N ILE A 520 23.10 -25.24 8.60
CA ILE A 520 23.26 -24.69 9.95
C ILE A 520 22.84 -23.22 10.00
N ARG A 521 23.21 -22.43 8.98
CA ARG A 521 22.77 -21.04 8.85
C ARG A 521 21.26 -20.98 8.78
N VAL A 522 20.58 -21.75 7.93
CA VAL A 522 19.11 -21.74 7.84
C VAL A 522 18.43 -22.19 9.13
N LEU A 523 18.96 -23.17 9.84
CA LEU A 523 18.40 -23.64 11.12
C LEU A 523 18.68 -22.68 12.30
N ARG A 524 19.71 -21.83 12.21
CA ARG A 524 20.07 -20.80 13.20
C ARG A 524 19.54 -19.40 12.88
N SER A 525 19.42 -19.05 11.60
CA SER A 525 19.19 -17.69 11.09
C SER A 525 17.78 -17.10 11.29
N PRO A 526 16.70 -17.85 11.60
CA PRO A 526 15.43 -17.20 11.95
C PRO A 526 15.55 -16.32 13.21
N ILE A 527 16.65 -16.46 13.95
CA ILE A 527 16.84 -15.96 15.32
C ILE A 527 17.48 -14.55 15.36
N LYS A 528 17.93 -13.98 14.23
CA LYS A 528 18.37 -12.56 14.21
C LYS A 528 17.23 -11.56 14.10
N ILE A 529 15.98 -12.02 13.96
CA ILE A 529 14.79 -11.17 13.99
C ILE A 529 14.38 -11.01 15.47
N ARG A 530 14.96 -10.01 16.14
CA ARG A 530 14.67 -9.69 17.54
C ARG A 530 13.26 -9.07 17.62
N LEU A 531 12.32 -9.76 18.26
CA LEU A 531 10.89 -9.41 18.51
C LEU A 531 9.86 -10.09 17.58
N ILE A 532 9.94 -11.42 17.45
CA ILE A 532 8.86 -12.23 16.89
C ILE A 532 8.01 -12.81 18.04
N GLU A 533 6.68 -12.88 17.87
CA GLU A 533 5.85 -13.83 18.61
C GLU A 533 6.43 -15.24 18.48
N VAL A 534 6.83 -15.87 19.59
CA VAL A 534 7.49 -17.20 19.66
C VAL A 534 6.90 -18.26 18.70
N ARG A 535 5.60 -18.16 18.41
CA ARG A 535 4.82 -19.07 17.56
C ARG A 535 5.16 -19.02 16.06
N SER A 536 5.53 -17.88 15.48
CA SER A 536 5.82 -17.82 14.02
C SER A 536 7.25 -18.26 13.68
N ILE A 537 8.23 -18.03 14.58
CA ILE A 537 9.57 -18.65 14.45
C ILE A 537 9.46 -20.16 14.53
N SER A 538 8.65 -20.71 15.46
CA SER A 538 8.53 -22.16 15.60
C SER A 538 7.96 -22.80 14.34
N LEU A 539 6.88 -22.23 13.78
CA LEU A 539 6.27 -22.70 12.53
C LEU A 539 7.24 -22.65 11.35
N LEU A 540 7.95 -21.53 11.16
CA LEU A 540 8.94 -21.40 10.10
C LEU A 540 10.09 -22.40 10.26
N ARG A 541 10.59 -22.57 11.49
CA ARG A 541 11.67 -23.52 11.79
C ARG A 541 11.24 -24.96 11.54
N GLU A 542 10.05 -25.35 11.97
CA GLU A 542 9.49 -26.68 11.70
C GLU A 542 9.39 -26.93 10.20
N LYS A 543 8.87 -25.96 9.42
CA LYS A 543 8.79 -26.09 7.96
C LYS A 543 10.15 -26.22 7.29
N CYS A 544 11.14 -25.43 7.72
CA CYS A 544 12.52 -25.55 7.23
C CYS A 544 13.13 -26.91 7.56
N ILE A 545 12.86 -27.46 8.75
CA ILE A 545 13.32 -28.81 9.14
C ILE A 545 12.73 -29.86 8.20
N GLU A 546 11.41 -29.84 7.96
CA GLU A 546 10.75 -30.78 7.05
C GLU A 546 11.32 -30.72 5.62
N LEU A 547 11.57 -29.51 5.09
CA LEU A 547 12.13 -29.35 3.74
C LEU A 547 13.59 -29.80 3.63
N LEU A 548 14.39 -29.66 4.69
CA LEU A 548 15.81 -30.03 4.70
C LEU A 548 16.07 -31.48 5.12
N LYS A 549 15.10 -32.13 5.74
CA LYS A 549 15.20 -33.50 6.26
C LYS A 549 15.74 -34.53 5.24
N PRO A 550 15.32 -34.53 3.96
CA PRO A 550 15.90 -35.43 2.95
C PRO A 550 17.40 -35.24 2.72
N GLN A 551 17.92 -34.03 2.97
CA GLN A 551 19.32 -33.68 2.75
C GLN A 551 20.21 -33.98 3.97
N PHE A 552 19.64 -34.19 5.16
CA PHE A 552 20.40 -34.38 6.40
C PHE A 552 21.38 -35.55 6.31
N VAL A 553 20.96 -36.66 5.72
CA VAL A 553 21.77 -37.88 5.56
C VAL A 553 23.04 -37.62 4.74
N PHE A 554 22.93 -36.75 3.72
CA PHE A 554 24.05 -36.38 2.87
C PHE A 554 24.94 -35.30 3.51
N LEU A 555 24.33 -34.24 4.06
CA LEU A 555 25.05 -33.07 4.59
C LEU A 555 25.70 -33.32 5.96
N PHE A 556 25.19 -34.27 6.74
CA PHE A 556 25.66 -34.59 8.09
C PHE A 556 26.09 -36.05 8.19
N ASN A 557 26.98 -36.45 7.27
CA ASN A 557 27.44 -37.82 7.07
C ASN A 557 28.54 -38.31 8.05
N THR A 558 29.05 -37.44 8.93
CA THR A 558 30.02 -37.82 9.96
C THR A 558 29.40 -37.75 11.36
N PRO A 559 29.89 -38.54 12.33
CA PRO A 559 29.40 -38.50 13.70
C PRO A 559 29.41 -37.09 14.30
N LYS A 560 30.48 -36.32 14.08
CA LYS A 560 30.59 -34.95 14.58
C LYS A 560 29.53 -34.01 14.01
N LEU A 561 29.26 -34.12 12.71
CA LEU A 561 28.25 -33.30 12.05
C LEU A 561 26.83 -33.71 12.47
N ALA A 562 26.53 -35.00 12.53
CA ALA A 562 25.23 -35.49 12.97
C ALA A 562 24.88 -35.03 14.41
N LYS A 563 25.84 -35.05 15.34
CA LYS A 563 25.65 -34.46 16.68
C LYS A 563 25.35 -32.97 16.61
N LYS A 564 26.10 -32.22 15.79
CA LYS A 564 25.89 -30.77 15.60
C LYS A 564 24.48 -30.50 15.09
N LEU A 565 23.96 -31.30 14.15
CA LEU A 565 22.57 -31.19 13.68
C LEU A 565 21.57 -31.45 14.81
N LEU A 566 21.71 -32.53 15.57
CA LEU A 566 20.79 -32.85 16.68
C LEU A 566 20.74 -31.72 17.73
N SER A 567 21.87 -31.07 18.00
CA SER A 567 21.90 -29.90 18.91
C SER A 567 21.12 -28.68 18.39
N LEU A 568 20.86 -28.62 17.08
CA LEU A 568 20.11 -27.56 16.42
C LEU A 568 18.64 -27.92 16.20
N LEU A 569 18.20 -29.12 16.55
CA LEU A 569 16.82 -29.56 16.35
C LEU A 569 16.05 -29.56 17.68
N PRO A 570 14.73 -29.29 17.66
CA PRO A 570 13.87 -29.58 18.81
C PRO A 570 13.91 -31.07 19.17
N SER A 571 13.73 -31.38 20.46
CA SER A 571 13.79 -32.76 20.97
C SER A 571 12.79 -33.70 20.31
N SER A 572 11.65 -33.19 19.84
CA SER A 572 10.64 -33.95 19.10
C SER A 572 11.17 -34.59 17.82
N TYR A 573 12.19 -34.00 17.18
CA TYR A 573 12.79 -34.50 15.94
C TYR A 573 13.99 -35.40 16.16
N HIS A 574 14.51 -35.50 17.39
CA HIS A 574 15.78 -36.18 17.66
C HIS A 574 15.75 -37.65 17.28
N GLN A 575 14.71 -38.39 17.67
CA GLN A 575 14.62 -39.82 17.40
C GLN A 575 14.52 -40.14 15.91
N GLU A 576 13.66 -39.41 15.20
CA GLU A 576 13.43 -39.62 13.77
C GLU A 576 14.66 -39.27 12.92
N VAL A 577 15.28 -38.12 13.19
CA VAL A 577 16.49 -37.70 12.48
C VAL A 577 17.67 -38.60 12.84
N LEU A 578 17.82 -38.98 14.11
CA LEU A 578 18.85 -39.94 14.53
C LEU A 578 18.70 -41.27 13.80
N ALA A 579 17.49 -41.83 13.71
CA ALA A 579 17.25 -43.09 12.99
C ALA A 579 17.72 -43.02 11.52
N SER A 580 17.55 -41.86 10.87
CA SER A 580 17.97 -41.62 9.49
C SER A 580 19.49 -41.46 9.35
N LEU A 581 20.15 -40.84 10.34
CA LEU A 581 21.60 -40.58 10.33
C LEU A 581 22.44 -41.77 10.81
N LEU A 582 21.87 -42.60 11.70
CA LEU A 582 22.58 -43.66 12.39
C LEU A 582 23.34 -44.61 11.45
N PRO A 583 22.78 -45.09 10.32
CA PRO A 583 23.54 -45.94 9.40
C PRO A 583 24.83 -45.31 8.87
N ASN A 584 24.84 -44.00 8.61
CA ASN A 584 26.04 -43.29 8.15
C ASN A 584 27.03 -43.03 9.28
N VAL A 585 26.52 -42.68 10.46
CA VAL A 585 27.33 -42.55 11.69
C VAL A 585 28.07 -43.86 11.95
N LEU A 586 27.37 -45.00 11.90
CA LEU A 586 27.96 -46.32 12.13
C LEU A 586 28.95 -46.72 11.04
N LYS A 587 28.67 -46.47 9.76
CA LYS A 587 29.64 -46.68 8.67
C LYS A 587 30.93 -45.89 8.84
N GLY A 588 30.85 -44.71 9.45
CA GLY A 588 32.01 -43.88 9.75
C GLY A 588 32.92 -44.45 10.85
N ILE A 589 32.40 -45.36 11.68
CA ILE A 589 33.17 -46.03 12.75
C ILE A 589 33.88 -47.24 12.15
N ASN A 590 35.05 -47.01 11.57
CA ASN A 590 35.85 -48.04 10.90
C ASN A 590 37.09 -48.50 11.69
N SER A 591 37.33 -47.93 12.86
CA SER A 591 38.41 -48.31 13.76
C SER A 591 38.03 -48.07 15.22
N TYR A 592 38.75 -48.73 16.12
CA TYR A 592 38.55 -48.55 17.56
C TYR A 592 38.86 -47.12 18.03
N SER A 593 39.85 -46.45 17.45
CA SER A 593 40.14 -45.05 17.78
C SER A 593 38.97 -44.13 17.40
N VAL A 594 38.38 -44.34 16.21
CA VAL A 594 37.22 -43.56 15.74
C VAL A 594 35.97 -43.88 16.56
N PHE A 595 35.80 -45.14 16.99
CA PHE A 595 34.74 -45.52 17.93
C PHE A 595 34.86 -44.72 19.24
N LEU A 596 36.05 -44.72 19.85
CA LEU A 596 36.26 -44.01 21.11
C LEU A 596 36.17 -42.47 20.96
N GLU A 597 36.61 -41.89 19.85
CA GLU A 597 36.39 -40.46 19.54
C GLU A 597 34.90 -40.15 19.40
N THR A 598 34.15 -41.05 18.74
CA THR A 598 32.70 -40.92 18.58
C THR A 598 32.00 -40.99 19.93
N LEU A 599 32.40 -41.90 20.83
CA LEU A 599 31.86 -41.97 22.19
C LEU A 599 32.13 -40.70 22.98
N GLN A 600 33.36 -40.17 22.94
CA GLN A 600 33.69 -38.93 23.62
C GLN A 600 32.90 -37.74 23.10
N GLU A 601 32.73 -37.66 21.77
CA GLU A 601 31.95 -36.61 21.15
C GLU A 601 30.46 -36.79 21.51
N TRP A 602 29.90 -37.99 21.49
CA TRP A 602 28.47 -38.23 21.74
C TRP A 602 28.13 -38.48 23.21
N GLY A 603 29.10 -38.47 24.11
CA GLY A 603 29.01 -39.01 25.47
C GLY A 603 27.83 -38.53 26.28
N ASP A 604 27.41 -37.27 26.10
CA ASP A 604 26.30 -36.64 26.81
C ASP A 604 24.98 -36.56 26.01
N SER A 605 24.95 -37.15 24.81
CA SER A 605 23.80 -37.10 23.90
C SER A 605 22.93 -38.34 24.00
N ALA A 606 21.62 -38.18 23.81
CA ALA A 606 20.67 -39.30 23.79
C ALA A 606 20.97 -40.35 22.69
N GLY A 607 21.78 -39.99 21.68
CA GLY A 607 22.14 -40.90 20.59
C GLY A 607 23.28 -41.87 20.90
N VAL A 608 24.03 -41.67 21.99
CA VAL A 608 25.15 -42.55 22.34
C VAL A 608 24.68 -43.97 22.67
N ASP A 609 23.53 -44.11 23.32
CA ASP A 609 22.93 -45.41 23.66
C ASP A 609 22.64 -46.24 22.39
N ALA A 610 22.16 -45.59 21.32
CA ALA A 610 21.88 -46.24 20.05
C ALA A 610 23.17 -46.70 19.34
N ILE A 611 24.23 -45.89 19.40
CA ILE A 611 25.56 -46.27 18.86
C ILE A 611 26.10 -47.47 19.63
N LEU A 612 26.09 -47.41 20.97
CA LEU A 612 26.56 -48.47 21.85
C LEU A 612 25.83 -49.79 21.61
N SER A 613 24.50 -49.76 21.45
CA SER A 613 23.72 -50.98 21.21
C SER A 613 24.04 -51.72 19.91
N GLN A 614 24.60 -51.04 18.90
CA GLN A 614 24.81 -51.64 17.58
C GLN A 614 26.25 -52.04 17.30
N VAL A 615 27.23 -51.28 17.79
CA VAL A 615 28.64 -51.49 17.44
C VAL A 615 29.56 -51.77 18.62
N ALA A 616 29.12 -51.62 19.87
CA ALA A 616 30.02 -51.80 21.02
C ALA A 616 30.64 -53.20 21.06
N SER A 617 29.88 -54.25 20.71
CA SER A 617 30.39 -55.64 20.72
C SER A 617 31.41 -55.94 19.64
N GLN A 618 31.54 -55.07 18.62
CA GLN A 618 32.56 -55.21 17.57
C GLN A 618 33.93 -54.70 18.02
N TRP A 619 33.95 -53.86 19.06
CA TRP A 619 35.12 -53.08 19.47
C TRP A 619 35.54 -53.31 20.93
N ILE A 620 34.66 -53.89 21.74
CA ILE A 620 34.90 -54.20 23.14
C ILE A 620 34.93 -55.73 23.31
N ASP A 621 36.15 -56.26 23.37
CA ASP A 621 36.45 -57.69 23.53
C ASP A 621 37.35 -57.98 24.75
N GLU A 622 38.04 -56.96 25.27
CA GLU A 622 38.89 -57.05 26.46
C GLU A 622 38.63 -55.93 27.47
N TYR A 623 39.11 -56.14 28.71
CA TYR A 623 38.89 -55.23 29.83
C TYR A 623 39.40 -53.80 29.57
N GLU A 624 40.58 -53.64 28.97
CA GLU A 624 41.14 -52.31 28.70
C GLU A 624 40.31 -51.55 27.65
N SER A 625 39.67 -52.28 26.72
CA SER A 625 38.74 -51.69 25.74
C SER A 625 37.42 -51.24 26.39
N LEU A 626 36.89 -52.04 27.32
CA LEU A 626 35.73 -51.66 28.14
C LEU A 626 36.04 -50.41 28.98
N LEU A 627 37.17 -50.42 29.69
CA LEU A 627 37.59 -49.33 30.57
C LEU A 627 37.76 -48.02 29.80
N SER A 628 38.36 -48.08 28.60
CA SER A 628 38.56 -46.91 27.73
C SER A 628 37.24 -46.34 27.21
N SER A 629 36.23 -47.19 26.99
CA SER A 629 34.89 -46.80 26.52
C SER A 629 34.05 -46.18 27.64
N VAL A 630 34.07 -46.77 28.85
CA VAL A 630 33.35 -46.26 30.05
C VAL A 630 33.78 -44.84 30.42
N LYS A 631 35.06 -44.51 30.25
CA LYS A 631 35.60 -43.16 30.51
C LYS A 631 35.03 -42.06 29.60
N ARG A 632 34.40 -42.41 28.48
CA ARG A 632 34.03 -41.47 27.42
C ARG A 632 32.52 -41.27 27.28
N VAL A 633 31.72 -41.88 28.14
CA VAL A 633 30.25 -41.84 28.06
C VAL A 633 29.62 -41.37 29.37
N ASN A 634 28.37 -40.90 29.31
CA ASN A 634 27.62 -40.47 30.48
C ASN A 634 27.27 -41.64 31.43
N ALA A 635 26.86 -41.31 32.66
CA ALA A 635 26.55 -42.27 33.73
C ALA A 635 25.59 -43.40 33.33
N LYS A 636 24.52 -43.09 32.57
CA LYS A 636 23.54 -44.09 32.12
C LYS A 636 24.18 -45.07 31.15
N SER A 637 24.95 -44.56 30.20
CA SER A 637 25.65 -45.37 29.19
C SER A 637 26.84 -46.13 29.78
N GLN A 638 27.46 -45.63 30.86
CA GLN A 638 28.46 -46.36 31.65
C GLN A 638 27.88 -47.64 32.22
N LEU A 639 26.71 -47.56 32.86
CA LEU A 639 26.02 -48.73 33.40
C LEU A 639 25.68 -49.74 32.30
N TYR A 640 25.15 -49.28 31.16
CA TYR A 640 24.87 -50.14 30.02
C TYR A 640 26.10 -50.91 29.52
N LEU A 641 27.24 -50.22 29.38
CA LEU A 641 28.51 -50.85 28.98
C LEU A 641 28.97 -51.88 30.01
N CYS A 642 28.96 -51.52 31.29
CA CYS A 642 29.38 -52.41 32.37
C CYS A 642 28.48 -53.64 32.48
N GLU A 643 27.17 -53.49 32.30
CA GLU A 643 26.20 -54.59 32.32
C GLU A 643 26.42 -55.55 31.13
N THR A 644 26.54 -54.99 29.92
CA THR A 644 26.70 -55.75 28.67
C THR A 644 28.01 -56.53 28.65
N PHE A 645 29.10 -55.91 29.11
CA PHE A 645 30.44 -56.49 29.07
C PHE A 645 30.96 -56.94 30.45
N ARG A 646 30.05 -57.23 31.39
CA ARG A 646 30.40 -57.67 32.76
C ARG A 646 31.32 -58.88 32.81
N HIS A 647 31.23 -59.75 31.80
CA HIS A 647 32.05 -60.96 31.68
C HIS A 647 33.55 -60.67 31.48
N LEU A 648 33.92 -59.45 31.08
CA LEU A 648 35.31 -59.02 30.92
C LEU A 648 35.95 -58.58 32.25
N VAL A 649 35.17 -58.43 33.32
CA VAL A 649 35.64 -58.04 34.65
C VAL A 649 35.79 -59.29 35.51
N ILE A 650 37.03 -59.77 35.64
CA ILE A 650 37.36 -61.07 36.23
C ILE A 650 38.10 -60.90 37.56
N THR A 651 38.83 -59.81 37.77
CA THR A 651 39.62 -59.58 38.99
C THR A 651 39.07 -58.42 39.84
N LYS A 652 39.44 -58.39 41.12
CA LYS A 652 39.02 -57.30 42.03
C LYS A 652 39.60 -55.95 41.62
N GLU A 653 40.83 -55.94 41.11
CA GLU A 653 41.53 -54.73 40.66
C GLU A 653 40.79 -54.11 39.47
N GLN A 654 40.25 -54.96 38.58
CA GLN A 654 39.44 -54.53 37.44
C GLN A 654 38.12 -53.90 37.90
N LEU A 655 37.41 -54.53 38.83
CA LEU A 655 36.16 -53.99 39.39
C LEU A 655 36.40 -52.67 40.12
N PHE A 656 37.43 -52.59 40.95
CA PHE A 656 37.75 -51.39 41.74
C PHE A 656 38.19 -50.23 40.82
N LYS A 657 38.99 -50.53 39.80
CA LYS A 657 39.39 -49.54 38.79
C LYS A 657 38.16 -49.03 38.01
N LEU A 658 37.20 -49.89 37.64
CA LEU A 658 35.94 -49.43 37.02
C LEU A 658 35.12 -48.52 37.95
N LEU A 659 35.02 -48.85 39.24
CA LEU A 659 34.32 -48.02 40.24
C LEU A 659 34.88 -46.60 40.37
N THR A 660 36.16 -46.40 40.06
CA THR A 660 36.76 -45.05 40.05
C THR A 660 36.31 -44.18 38.87
N PHE A 661 35.84 -44.77 37.78
CA PHE A 661 35.41 -44.05 36.57
C PHE A 661 33.89 -43.95 36.42
N VAL A 662 33.14 -44.86 37.03
CA VAL A 662 31.68 -44.80 37.04
C VAL A 662 31.21 -43.65 37.93
N HIS A 663 30.18 -42.93 37.47
CA HIS A 663 29.60 -41.82 38.21
C HIS A 663 29.21 -42.23 39.64
N ARG A 664 29.50 -41.39 40.64
CA ARG A 664 29.35 -41.73 42.06
C ARG A 664 27.96 -42.25 42.42
N ASP A 665 26.92 -41.65 41.83
CA ASP A 665 25.54 -42.04 42.12
C ASP A 665 25.13 -43.39 41.49
N SER A 666 25.94 -43.94 40.58
CA SER A 666 25.71 -45.22 39.88
C SER A 666 26.62 -46.35 40.39
N GLN A 667 27.47 -46.08 41.39
CA GLN A 667 28.41 -47.07 41.93
C GLN A 667 27.71 -48.26 42.59
N LEU A 668 26.57 -48.02 43.27
CA LEU A 668 25.78 -49.08 43.89
C LEU A 668 25.14 -49.99 42.85
N ASP A 669 24.53 -49.39 41.81
CA ASP A 669 23.96 -50.13 40.68
C ASP A 669 25.03 -50.99 39.99
N LEU A 670 26.23 -50.43 39.77
CA LEU A 670 27.37 -51.17 39.22
C LEU A 670 27.76 -52.35 40.12
N LEU A 671 27.90 -52.13 41.43
CA LEU A 671 28.22 -53.21 42.37
C LEU A 671 27.15 -54.31 42.36
N GLY A 672 25.87 -53.95 42.25
CA GLY A 672 24.77 -54.89 42.13
C GLY A 672 24.82 -55.79 40.89
N MET A 673 25.57 -55.40 39.84
CA MET A 673 25.76 -56.21 38.64
C MET A 673 26.76 -57.36 38.83
N PHE A 674 27.58 -57.30 39.88
CA PHE A 674 28.64 -58.28 40.17
C PHE A 674 28.35 -59.01 41.48
N GLU A 675 28.80 -60.27 41.58
CA GLU A 675 28.81 -60.98 42.86
C GLU A 675 29.94 -60.42 43.74
N VAL A 676 29.70 -59.28 44.40
CA VAL A 676 30.71 -58.53 45.16
C VAL A 676 31.45 -59.41 46.18
N LYS A 677 30.78 -60.41 46.75
CA LYS A 677 31.37 -61.42 47.66
C LYS A 677 32.51 -62.23 47.05
N LYS A 678 32.53 -62.43 45.73
CA LYS A 678 33.64 -63.12 45.04
C LYS A 678 34.91 -62.27 44.98
N PHE A 679 34.77 -60.93 45.02
CA PHE A 679 35.88 -59.99 44.89
C PHE A 679 36.41 -59.50 46.24
N VAL A 680 35.53 -59.45 47.26
CA VAL A 680 35.85 -58.99 48.61
C VAL A 680 35.95 -60.19 49.54
N THR A 681 37.16 -60.71 49.71
CA THR A 681 37.43 -61.94 50.46
C THR A 681 37.91 -61.71 51.90
N ASN A 682 38.21 -60.47 52.28
CA ASN A 682 38.61 -60.12 53.63
C ASN A 682 38.24 -58.67 53.99
N ILE A 683 38.32 -58.34 55.29
CA ILE A 683 37.97 -57.03 55.82
C ILE A 683 38.81 -55.88 55.24
N ASP A 684 40.08 -56.11 54.87
CA ASP A 684 40.93 -55.06 54.32
C ASP A 684 40.54 -54.70 52.88
N ILE A 685 40.13 -55.69 52.09
CA ILE A 685 39.55 -55.46 50.74
C ILE A 685 38.20 -54.75 50.87
N LEU A 686 37.39 -55.06 51.90
CA LEU A 686 36.14 -54.33 52.14
C LEU A 686 36.44 -52.86 52.49
N LYS A 687 37.41 -52.59 53.37
CA LYS A 687 37.84 -51.23 53.70
C LYS A 687 38.30 -50.47 52.46
N GLU A 688 39.11 -51.11 51.61
CA GLU A 688 39.54 -50.55 50.32
C GLU A 688 38.33 -50.19 49.44
N LEU A 689 37.37 -51.11 49.28
CA LEU A 689 36.12 -50.84 48.55
C LEU A 689 35.34 -49.65 49.14
N LEU A 690 35.18 -49.60 50.46
CA LEU A 690 34.44 -48.53 51.15
C LEU A 690 35.09 -47.14 50.96
N THR A 691 36.40 -47.06 50.72
CA THR A 691 37.07 -45.78 50.39
C THR A 691 36.70 -45.27 49.00
N LEU A 692 36.35 -46.15 48.05
CA LEU A 692 35.99 -45.80 46.68
C LEU A 692 34.50 -45.39 46.54
N LEU A 693 33.68 -45.73 47.53
CA LEU A 693 32.23 -45.52 47.52
C LEU A 693 31.81 -44.19 48.14
N LYS A 694 30.69 -43.66 47.64
CA LYS A 694 29.94 -42.58 48.27
C LYS A 694 29.55 -42.98 49.71
N PRO A 695 29.70 -42.10 50.72
CA PRO A 695 29.38 -42.44 52.12
C PRO A 695 28.00 -43.04 52.32
N SER A 696 26.99 -42.54 51.59
CA SER A 696 25.61 -43.04 51.65
C SER A 696 25.42 -44.48 51.20
N PHE A 697 26.38 -45.07 50.47
CA PHE A 697 26.30 -46.45 49.99
C PHE A 697 27.11 -47.43 50.86
N ARG A 698 27.87 -46.91 51.83
CA ARG A 698 28.74 -47.73 52.68
C ARG A 698 27.93 -48.70 53.53
N ASP A 699 26.88 -48.23 54.18
CA ASP A 699 26.03 -49.07 55.03
C ASP A 699 25.36 -50.19 54.24
N GLU A 700 24.89 -49.87 53.02
CA GLU A 700 24.27 -50.85 52.13
C GLU A 700 25.27 -51.90 51.65
N VAL A 701 26.49 -51.50 51.28
CA VAL A 701 27.54 -52.45 50.89
C VAL A 701 28.06 -53.26 52.08
N ILE A 702 28.19 -52.66 53.26
CA ILE A 702 28.54 -53.38 54.50
C ILE A 702 27.48 -54.43 54.83
N SER A 703 26.19 -54.13 54.61
CA SER A 703 25.08 -55.05 54.87
C SER A 703 25.11 -56.33 54.02
N LEU A 704 25.85 -56.33 52.91
CA LEU A 704 26.02 -57.52 52.06
C LEU A 704 26.90 -58.58 52.70
N PHE A 705 27.72 -58.24 53.70
CA PHE A 705 28.71 -59.13 54.30
C PHE A 705 28.37 -59.50 55.75
N ARG A 706 28.88 -60.64 56.19
CA ARG A 706 28.98 -61.02 57.61
C ARG A 706 30.45 -61.06 58.02
N GLY A 707 30.74 -61.01 59.33
CA GLY A 707 32.12 -61.11 59.84
C GLY A 707 32.85 -62.38 59.33
N GLU A 708 32.10 -63.49 59.21
CA GLU A 708 32.56 -64.77 58.64
C GLU A 708 32.96 -64.67 57.16
N ASP A 709 32.24 -63.89 56.35
CA ASP A 709 32.51 -63.69 54.92
C ASP A 709 33.84 -62.95 54.68
N LEU A 710 34.35 -62.24 55.70
CA LEU A 710 35.49 -61.32 55.61
C LEU A 710 36.69 -61.75 56.46
N HIS A 711 36.64 -62.97 57.02
CA HIS A 711 37.68 -63.51 57.90
C HIS A 711 38.08 -62.56 59.05
N CYS A 712 37.10 -61.90 59.68
CA CYS A 712 37.33 -60.95 60.77
C CYS A 712 36.48 -61.28 62.00
N THR A 713 36.84 -60.70 63.14
CA THR A 713 36.04 -60.82 64.37
C THR A 713 34.76 -59.98 64.25
N GLU A 714 33.67 -60.43 64.89
CA GLU A 714 32.41 -59.65 65.00
C GLU A 714 32.68 -58.24 65.55
N GLU A 715 33.65 -58.09 66.46
CA GLU A 715 34.04 -56.80 67.03
C GLU A 715 34.68 -55.86 65.98
N ASP A 716 35.52 -56.39 65.09
CA ASP A 716 36.13 -55.60 64.02
C ASP A 716 35.15 -55.26 62.89
N PHE A 717 34.14 -56.11 62.67
CA PHE A 717 33.05 -55.84 61.74
C PHE A 717 32.08 -54.78 62.29
N GLU A 718 31.76 -54.81 63.58
CA GLU A 718 30.88 -53.82 64.24
C GLU A 718 31.52 -52.42 64.34
N LYS A 719 32.86 -52.31 64.36
CA LYS A 719 33.57 -51.03 64.25
C LYS A 719 33.31 -50.31 62.92
N LEU A 720 32.89 -51.03 61.87
CA LEU A 720 32.52 -50.44 60.57
C LEU A 720 31.10 -49.84 60.56
N LYS A 721 30.24 -50.12 61.57
CA LYS A 721 28.80 -49.77 61.58
C LYS A 721 28.39 -48.53 62.38
N LYS A 722 29.30 -47.78 63.02
CA LYS A 722 28.92 -46.66 63.93
C LYS A 722 29.28 -45.27 63.42
N PRO A 723 28.32 -44.34 63.47
CA PRO A 723 28.61 -42.94 63.79
C PRO A 723 27.76 -42.38 64.94
N ALA A 724 28.32 -41.44 65.70
CA ALA A 724 27.59 -40.54 66.61
C ALA A 724 27.53 -39.14 65.99
N VAL A 725 26.37 -38.46 66.06
CA VAL A 725 26.19 -37.09 65.53
C VAL A 725 25.50 -36.20 66.55
N ASP A 726 26.06 -35.00 66.72
CA ASP A 726 25.58 -33.88 67.54
C ASP A 726 24.54 -33.04 66.77
N ILE A 727 23.40 -32.74 67.40
CA ILE A 727 22.20 -32.16 66.77
C ILE A 727 22.20 -30.62 66.82
N SER A 728 23.09 -30.01 67.61
CA SER A 728 23.11 -28.54 67.85
C SER A 728 23.55 -27.71 66.63
N GLU A 729 24.45 -28.23 65.78
CA GLU A 729 25.01 -27.49 64.64
C GLU A 729 23.96 -27.23 63.53
N TRP A 730 22.94 -28.08 63.46
CA TRP A 730 21.91 -28.05 62.41
C TRP A 730 20.84 -27.00 62.66
N GLN A 731 20.44 -26.81 63.93
CA GLN A 731 19.48 -25.78 64.32
C GLN A 731 20.05 -24.37 64.07
N GLN A 732 21.37 -24.20 64.20
CA GLN A 732 22.05 -22.93 63.95
C GLN A 732 22.04 -22.54 62.46
N LYS A 733 22.37 -23.45 61.54
CA LYS A 733 22.38 -23.17 60.08
C LYS A 733 21.00 -22.78 59.54
N LEU A 734 19.93 -23.35 60.08
CA LEU A 734 18.55 -22.98 59.70
C LEU A 734 18.17 -21.57 60.16
N SER A 735 18.64 -21.17 61.34
CA SER A 735 18.44 -19.82 61.88
C SER A 735 19.21 -18.75 61.08
N GLU A 736 20.46 -19.06 60.69
CA GLU A 736 21.30 -18.17 59.85
C GLU A 736 20.70 -17.95 58.46
N TYR A 737 20.10 -18.98 57.85
CA TYR A 737 19.43 -18.86 56.56
C TYR A 737 18.20 -17.93 56.62
N THR A 738 17.43 -18.01 57.71
CA THR A 738 16.24 -17.17 57.93
C THR A 738 16.63 -15.70 58.13
N GLN A 739 17.73 -15.47 58.83
CA GLN A 739 18.28 -14.13 59.10
C GLN A 739 18.92 -13.49 57.86
N THR A 740 19.66 -14.26 57.07
CA THR A 740 20.28 -13.81 55.82
C THR A 740 19.22 -13.39 54.79
N ARG A 741 18.03 -13.99 54.82
CA ARG A 741 16.99 -13.75 53.81
C ARG A 741 16.00 -12.65 54.18
N SER A 742 15.82 -12.32 55.46
CA SER A 742 15.07 -11.12 55.87
C SER A 742 15.73 -9.85 55.30
N LEU A 743 17.06 -9.83 55.23
CA LEU A 743 17.87 -8.79 54.58
C LEU A 743 17.67 -8.73 53.06
N PHE A 744 17.48 -9.88 52.38
CA PHE A 744 17.26 -9.94 50.92
C PHE A 744 15.82 -9.64 50.47
N SER A 745 14.85 -9.59 51.40
CA SER A 745 13.44 -9.27 51.10
C SER A 745 13.21 -7.82 50.62
N GLN A 746 14.24 -6.97 50.69
CA GLN A 746 14.25 -5.63 50.10
C GLN A 746 14.75 -5.61 48.64
N SER A 747 15.20 -6.75 48.08
CA SER A 747 15.65 -6.87 46.69
C SER A 747 14.58 -7.53 45.79
N LEU A 748 14.44 -6.99 44.58
CA LEU A 748 13.38 -7.19 43.56
C LEU A 748 13.01 -8.62 43.12
N PHE A 749 13.49 -9.69 43.77
CA PHE A 749 13.39 -11.06 43.24
C PHE A 749 12.23 -11.92 43.78
N PHE A 750 11.47 -11.49 44.79
CA PHE A 750 10.30 -12.25 45.28
C PHE A 750 9.12 -11.35 45.65
N LYS A 751 7.94 -11.61 45.05
CA LYS A 751 6.69 -10.94 45.47
C LYS A 751 6.29 -11.43 46.88
N PRO A 752 5.89 -10.53 47.81
CA PRO A 752 5.53 -10.86 49.19
C PRO A 752 4.46 -11.95 49.35
N ASN A 753 3.61 -12.13 48.33
CA ASN A 753 2.49 -13.07 48.30
C ASN A 753 2.73 -14.26 47.35
N SER A 754 3.97 -14.65 47.09
CA SER A 754 4.25 -15.84 46.28
C SER A 754 4.01 -17.14 47.08
N ASN A 755 3.53 -18.20 46.42
CA ASN A 755 3.37 -19.54 47.02
C ASN A 755 4.64 -20.03 47.74
N ARG A 756 5.82 -19.60 47.27
CA ARG A 756 7.11 -19.94 47.89
C ARG A 756 7.31 -19.30 49.26
N MET A 757 6.83 -18.07 49.47
CA MET A 757 6.87 -17.41 50.78
C MET A 757 5.91 -18.07 51.77
N GLN A 758 4.74 -18.50 51.30
CA GLN A 758 3.80 -19.26 52.11
C GLN A 758 4.40 -20.60 52.55
N MET A 759 5.03 -21.33 51.63
CA MET A 759 5.69 -22.61 51.92
C MET A 759 6.85 -22.48 52.93
N ILE A 760 7.60 -21.37 52.90
CA ILE A 760 8.65 -21.09 53.89
C ILE A 760 8.04 -20.83 55.27
N ARG A 761 6.95 -20.06 55.36
CA ARG A 761 6.26 -19.81 56.63
C ARG A 761 5.70 -21.10 57.24
N GLU A 762 5.15 -21.99 56.40
CA GLU A 762 4.70 -23.32 56.82
C GLU A 762 5.85 -24.17 57.38
N ILE A 763 7.00 -24.16 56.71
CA ILE A 763 8.21 -24.88 57.18
C ILE A 763 8.64 -24.37 58.56
N ASN A 764 8.77 -23.05 58.73
CA ASN A 764 9.19 -22.48 60.01
C ASN A 764 8.17 -22.76 61.13
N THR A 765 6.88 -22.58 60.84
CA THR A 765 5.81 -22.84 61.82
C THR A 765 5.82 -24.30 62.27
N TYR A 766 6.03 -25.23 61.34
CA TYR A 766 6.09 -26.66 61.65
C TYR A 766 7.29 -26.99 62.55
N LEU A 767 8.46 -26.42 62.26
CA LEU A 767 9.68 -26.64 63.04
C LEU A 767 9.61 -26.01 64.43
N GLU A 768 8.97 -24.85 64.59
CA GLU A 768 8.72 -24.21 65.89
C GLU A 768 7.75 -25.02 66.75
N GLN A 769 6.74 -25.62 66.13
CA GLN A 769 5.73 -26.45 66.82
C GLN A 769 6.24 -27.85 67.18
N HIS A 770 7.30 -28.33 66.52
CA HIS A 770 7.84 -29.68 66.68
C HIS A 770 9.37 -29.66 66.90
N PRO A 771 9.86 -29.13 68.04
CA PRO A 771 11.30 -28.97 68.29
C PRO A 771 12.07 -30.29 68.51
N ASN A 772 11.36 -31.42 68.67
CA ASN A 772 11.93 -32.72 69.07
C ASN A 772 11.72 -33.83 68.01
N LEU A 773 11.70 -33.50 66.72
CA LEU A 773 11.55 -34.52 65.67
C LEU A 773 12.81 -35.38 65.56
N THR A 774 12.62 -36.65 65.23
CA THR A 774 13.71 -37.59 64.91
C THR A 774 14.32 -37.27 63.54
N ARG A 775 15.55 -37.76 63.29
CA ARG A 775 16.25 -37.60 61.99
C ARG A 775 15.38 -38.03 60.81
N ALA A 776 14.70 -39.18 60.94
CA ALA A 776 13.81 -39.71 59.92
C ALA A 776 12.60 -38.81 59.68
N GLU A 777 12.06 -38.19 60.73
CA GLU A 777 10.92 -37.27 60.62
C GLU A 777 11.32 -35.94 59.96
N TYR A 778 12.51 -35.41 60.23
CA TYR A 778 13.02 -34.21 59.53
C TYR A 778 13.27 -34.48 58.04
N VAL A 779 13.91 -35.60 57.69
CA VAL A 779 14.14 -35.98 56.28
C VAL A 779 12.81 -36.18 55.57
N THR A 780 11.87 -36.88 56.18
CA THR A 780 10.54 -37.11 55.60
C THR A 780 9.82 -35.80 55.35
N PHE A 781 9.84 -34.88 56.31
CA PHE A 781 9.21 -33.57 56.19
C PHE A 781 9.84 -32.72 55.06
N PHE A 782 11.17 -32.60 55.01
CA PHE A 782 11.83 -31.81 53.97
C PHE A 782 11.69 -32.43 52.58
N CYS A 783 11.78 -33.76 52.44
CA CYS A 783 11.52 -34.45 51.18
C CYS A 783 10.07 -34.24 50.70
N GLN A 784 9.10 -34.21 51.62
CA GLN A 784 7.71 -33.90 51.26
C GLN A 784 7.59 -32.47 50.69
N LYS A 785 8.22 -31.50 51.33
CA LYS A 785 8.22 -30.10 50.85
C LYS A 785 8.97 -29.93 49.53
N MET A 786 10.05 -30.67 49.30
CA MET A 786 10.73 -30.72 48.00
C MET A 786 9.82 -31.26 46.88
N ARG A 787 9.03 -32.31 47.15
CA ARG A 787 8.04 -32.85 46.19
C ARG A 787 6.93 -31.84 45.89
N GLU A 788 6.50 -31.04 46.87
CA GLU A 788 5.55 -29.96 46.63
C GLU A 788 6.14 -28.87 45.71
N ILE A 789 7.43 -28.55 45.87
CA ILE A 789 8.13 -27.63 44.95
C ILE A 789 8.21 -28.22 43.55
N GLU A 790 8.56 -29.50 43.40
CA GLU A 790 8.61 -30.20 42.10
C GLU A 790 7.26 -30.17 41.38
N LYS A 791 6.17 -30.44 42.08
CA LYS A 791 4.81 -30.36 41.53
C LYS A 791 4.42 -28.95 41.06
N SER A 792 4.99 -27.92 41.68
CA SER A 792 4.70 -26.51 41.33
C SER A 792 5.46 -26.00 40.09
N TYR A 793 6.45 -26.74 39.59
CA TYR A 793 7.18 -26.42 38.36
C TYR A 793 6.50 -27.08 37.15
N SER A 794 6.23 -26.30 36.09
CA SER A 794 5.73 -26.87 34.82
C SER A 794 6.79 -27.76 34.17
N THR A 795 6.36 -28.68 33.31
CA THR A 795 7.19 -29.69 32.62
C THR A 795 8.41 -29.16 31.84
N LEU A 796 8.55 -27.83 31.70
CA LEU A 796 9.64 -27.15 30.99
C LEU A 796 10.69 -26.50 31.92
N ALA A 797 10.48 -26.46 33.24
CA ALA A 797 11.37 -25.78 34.18
C ALA A 797 11.98 -26.77 35.19
N ASN A 798 13.30 -26.72 35.38
CA ASN A 798 13.99 -27.62 36.31
C ASN A 798 13.80 -27.15 37.78
N PRO A 799 13.12 -27.93 38.65
CA PRO A 799 12.89 -27.57 40.05
C PRO A 799 14.18 -27.42 40.85
N ARG A 800 15.29 -28.06 40.43
CA ARG A 800 16.62 -27.91 41.04
C ARG A 800 17.23 -26.51 40.86
N ARG A 801 16.65 -25.66 40.01
CA ARG A 801 16.99 -24.22 39.94
C ARG A 801 16.25 -23.37 40.97
N SER A 802 15.30 -23.94 41.72
CA SER A 802 14.68 -23.26 42.86
C SER A 802 15.69 -23.22 44.00
N HIS A 803 16.08 -22.02 44.42
CA HIS A 803 17.00 -21.85 45.55
C HIS A 803 16.46 -22.54 46.82
N LEU A 804 15.15 -22.46 47.08
CA LEU A 804 14.51 -23.16 48.20
C LEU A 804 14.63 -24.69 48.07
N TYR A 805 14.51 -25.23 46.85
CA TYR A 805 14.72 -26.65 46.62
C TYR A 805 16.18 -27.04 46.88
N THR A 806 17.14 -26.25 46.40
CA THR A 806 18.56 -26.49 46.66
C THR A 806 18.86 -26.52 48.14
N ILE A 807 18.29 -25.60 48.92
CA ILE A 807 18.53 -25.55 50.37
C ILE A 807 17.86 -26.71 51.10
N LEU A 808 16.63 -27.07 50.73
CA LEU A 808 15.98 -28.25 51.30
C LEU A 808 16.72 -29.53 50.91
N SER A 809 17.24 -29.61 49.68
CA SER A 809 18.11 -30.70 49.23
C SER A 809 19.39 -30.73 50.03
N ASP A 810 20.09 -29.61 50.17
CA ASP A 810 21.32 -29.51 50.95
C ASP A 810 21.05 -29.87 52.41
N LEU A 811 19.91 -29.46 52.99
CA LEU A 811 19.51 -29.84 54.34
C LEU A 811 19.20 -31.33 54.46
N VAL A 812 18.51 -31.94 53.49
CA VAL A 812 18.27 -33.38 53.46
C VAL A 812 19.59 -34.13 53.31
N ASP A 813 20.44 -33.70 52.40
CA ASP A 813 21.75 -34.30 52.12
C ASP A 813 22.66 -34.19 53.35
N ASN A 814 22.62 -33.06 54.04
CA ASN A 814 23.39 -32.80 55.25
C ASN A 814 22.83 -33.53 56.48
N ILE A 815 21.51 -33.53 56.68
CA ILE A 815 20.86 -34.35 57.71
C ILE A 815 21.12 -35.82 57.41
N SER A 816 21.35 -36.22 56.16
CA SER A 816 21.70 -37.58 55.74
C SER A 816 23.20 -37.88 55.77
N GLN A 817 24.09 -36.89 55.93
CA GLN A 817 25.55 -37.05 55.99
C GLN A 817 26.09 -36.90 57.42
N GLU A 818 27.12 -37.68 57.77
CA GLU A 818 27.83 -37.61 59.07
C GLU A 818 28.66 -36.30 59.24
N PRO A 819 28.93 -35.83 60.47
CA PRO A 819 29.85 -34.73 60.72
C PRO A 819 31.31 -35.18 60.54
N LYS A 820 32.13 -34.32 59.94
CA LYS A 820 33.59 -34.45 59.91
C LYS A 820 34.17 -33.96 61.23
N ASN A 821 34.78 -34.86 62.02
CA ASN A 821 35.68 -34.43 63.10
C ASN A 821 36.94 -33.78 62.49
N GLU A 822 37.18 -32.52 62.83
CA GLU A 822 38.45 -31.83 62.63
C GLU A 822 39.53 -32.47 63.51
N VAL A 823 40.63 -32.87 62.86
CA VAL A 823 41.91 -33.09 63.53
C VAL A 823 42.43 -31.73 63.98
N ALA A 824 42.46 -31.49 65.30
CA ALA A 824 43.19 -30.38 65.87
C ALA A 824 44.70 -30.59 65.66
N ASN A 825 45.28 -29.77 64.80
CA ASN A 825 46.71 -29.49 64.75
C ASN A 825 47.04 -28.43 65.82
N ILE A 826 47.90 -28.73 66.80
CA ILE A 826 48.79 -27.73 67.39
C ILE A 826 50.19 -28.35 67.54
N SER A 827 51.14 -27.62 66.96
CA SER A 827 52.58 -27.80 66.79
C SER A 827 53.43 -27.69 68.07
N LEU A 828 54.60 -28.34 68.04
CA LEU A 828 55.90 -27.93 68.63
C LEU A 828 55.90 -27.01 69.87
N ILE A 829 56.39 -27.52 71.02
CA ILE A 829 57.50 -26.99 71.85
C ILE A 829 57.90 -28.09 72.86
N MET A 830 59.20 -28.43 72.85
CA MET A 830 59.96 -29.45 73.60
C MET A 830 59.77 -30.92 73.20
#